data_AF-A0A7G6Z9S5-F1
#
_entry.id   AF-A0A7G6Z9S5-F1
#
_cell.length_a   1.000
_cell.length_b   1.000
_cell.length_c   1.000
_cell.angle_alpha   90.00
_cell.angle_beta   90.00
_cell.angle_gamma   90.00
#
_symmetry.space_group_name_H-M   'P 1'
#
loop_
_entity.id
_entity.type
_entity.pdbx_description
1 polymer ?
#
loop_
_entity_poly.entity_id
_entity_poly.type
_entity_poly.pdbx_seq_one_letter_code
_entity_poly.pdbx_strand_id
1 'polypeptide(L)'
;MTLSPAYLTDRSPGFGGRTPRSWLHSDAPRIDLTGEWAFRLLPTANPAGEDADAFAQPETDVASWDRIPVPASWVLVDDGRYGRPIYTNVQFPFPVDPPYVPDANPTGDYRRSIELDADFASDARLILRFDGVESAFRVWWNGHEVGVGKGSRLAHEFDVTEFATPGENILAVRVHQWSDASYVEDQDQWWLPGIFRDVSLSALPVAGIDDLWLRTSWRDGSGWIEPEVRALPGAYPVRLEVPELGIDVQWADEASVALIAVESVEPWSAEYPRLYEASVSTAAEKIGLRLGFRTVEIIGDQLLANGRRLVFHGMNRHEAHPDRGRVFNEEHAREDLARMKRFNVNAIRTSHYPPHPRLLDLADELGLWVVLECDLETHGFEGGGAGNDWTHGADAVAERTSRLTARDQGHSSTGAGAWAANPSDDPAWRRAYLDRIERTVERDKNHASVIMWSLGNESGTGANLAAMAAWIHDRDASRPVHYEGDYTGAYTDVYSRMYSSVPETESIGRDDTSLLLGCSTAESARQRTKPFLLCEYVHAMGNGPGAIDQYEDLVDRYPRLHGGFVWEWRDHGIRTHTPDGVEFFGYGGDFGEVVHDGNFVMDGMILSDDTPMPSLYEYAAVVAPFRFTVAADLGSVDIRSMRHSVDSADVEFVWRREQDGVESASGTLEVPAIAAGETATVDLPPVDPGTADAGTDGESWLTFEARLRDTSTWAEAGHVLALGQHDVTALTLAPRQRLPRWTVGGTSAGVTSLGPASFEHGRLTAIGDLAVEGPELTLFRAPTDNELRSGPGSYDLADPAVHDRGLPAPALAEIWHSAGLDRLTSRVVEREEGVSGIRELRRWAPAAGRESVYTDVRWQALDDSLLLTVEIEPSAGWDIILPRIGIRFALPLELDQASWFGTGPLESYPDSANAARVGSFTSAIHDLNVRYARPQETGHRPGLRQLELSGAAGQLSVEAIPDYRGRRPGFSVARHTAQEVSAAEHPYELPTPTRTYLYIDAAQNGLGSRACGVDVWPTHALRPEARTLRLRFARS
;
A
#
# COMPACT_ATOMS: atom_id res chain seq x y z
N MET A 1 -16.22 28.06 35.01
CA MET A 1 -15.10 27.45 34.27
C MET A 1 -14.57 26.34 35.13
N THR A 2 -15.07 25.13 34.93
CA THR A 2 -14.46 23.92 35.44
C THR A 2 -13.27 23.62 34.54
N LEU A 3 -12.06 23.62 35.10
CA LEU A 3 -10.84 23.33 34.36
C LEU A 3 -10.87 21.87 33.86
N SER A 4 -10.28 21.60 32.69
CA SER A 4 -10.05 20.22 32.22
C SER A 4 -9.26 19.43 33.26
N PRO A 5 -9.54 18.13 33.45
CA PRO A 5 -8.76 17.27 34.33
C PRO A 5 -7.26 17.40 34.07
N ALA A 6 -6.45 17.57 35.12
CA ALA A 6 -5.03 17.88 34.99
C ALA A 6 -4.23 16.80 34.24
N TYR A 7 -4.65 15.52 34.30
CA TYR A 7 -3.96 14.43 33.62
C TYR A 7 -4.13 14.46 32.08
N LEU A 8 -5.12 15.18 31.55
CA LEU A 8 -5.35 15.29 30.09
C LEU A 8 -4.40 16.24 29.37
N THR A 9 -3.68 17.06 30.13
CA THR A 9 -2.72 18.05 29.60
C THR A 9 -1.32 17.86 30.23
N ASP A 10 -1.13 16.76 30.96
CA ASP A 10 0.14 16.40 31.60
C ASP A 10 1.03 15.62 30.64
N ARG A 11 2.13 16.22 30.19
CA ARG A 11 3.06 15.63 29.19
C ARG A 11 3.88 14.43 29.72
N SER A 12 3.55 13.94 30.91
CA SER A 12 4.13 12.73 31.49
C SER A 12 3.47 11.45 30.91
N PRO A 13 4.13 10.29 30.96
CA PRO A 13 3.60 9.04 30.41
C PRO A 13 2.39 8.46 31.15
N GLY A 14 1.88 9.14 32.18
CA GLY A 14 0.87 8.61 33.10
C GLY A 14 1.50 8.06 34.39
N PHE A 15 0.69 7.37 35.20
CA PHE A 15 1.11 6.84 36.50
C PHE A 15 0.31 5.58 36.86
N GLY A 16 0.82 4.81 37.82
CA GLY A 16 0.22 3.55 38.27
C GLY A 16 0.55 2.33 37.41
N GLY A 17 1.07 2.54 36.19
CA GLY A 17 1.55 1.47 35.32
C GLY A 17 2.80 0.76 35.88
N ARG A 18 2.88 -0.56 35.66
CA ARG A 18 4.07 -1.37 35.92
C ARG A 18 5.17 -1.07 34.89
N THR A 19 6.40 -1.47 35.22
CA THR A 19 7.52 -1.45 34.27
C THR A 19 7.17 -2.24 33.00
N PRO A 20 7.47 -1.71 31.80
CA PRO A 20 7.23 -2.42 30.55
C PRO A 20 7.97 -3.77 30.49
N ARG A 21 7.33 -4.74 29.83
CA ARG A 21 7.83 -6.12 29.70
C ARG A 21 7.33 -6.75 28.41
N SER A 22 7.87 -7.92 28.05
CA SER A 22 7.43 -8.67 26.88
C SER A 22 5.99 -9.15 27.00
N TRP A 23 5.32 -9.22 25.85
CA TRP A 23 4.09 -10.00 25.74
C TRP A 23 4.47 -11.48 25.64
N LEU A 24 4.05 -12.29 26.61
CA LEU A 24 4.55 -13.65 26.81
C LEU A 24 3.39 -14.65 26.88
N HIS A 25 3.58 -15.82 26.28
CA HIS A 25 2.64 -16.95 26.34
C HIS A 25 2.85 -17.73 27.64
N SER A 26 2.28 -17.22 28.74
CA SER A 26 2.35 -17.83 30.07
C SER A 26 1.16 -18.75 30.37
N ASP A 27 1.39 -19.79 31.17
CA ASP A 27 0.33 -20.62 31.76
C ASP A 27 -0.28 -20.03 33.05
N ALA A 28 0.17 -18.84 33.47
CA ALA A 28 -0.43 -18.09 34.56
C ALA A 28 -1.94 -17.90 34.31
N PRO A 29 -2.80 -18.11 35.33
CA PRO A 29 -4.24 -17.97 35.15
C PRO A 29 -4.62 -16.58 34.61
N ARG A 30 -5.41 -16.56 33.54
CA ARG A 30 -5.85 -15.34 32.86
C ARG A 30 -7.36 -15.35 32.68
N ILE A 31 -7.98 -14.21 32.95
CA ILE A 31 -9.37 -13.91 32.64
C ILE A 31 -9.37 -12.92 31.48
N ASP A 32 -10.01 -13.30 30.39
CA ASP A 32 -10.34 -12.40 29.30
C ASP A 32 -11.50 -11.49 29.73
N LEU A 33 -11.28 -10.17 29.64
CA LEU A 33 -12.28 -9.16 30.01
C LEU A 33 -12.95 -8.54 28.78
N THR A 34 -12.66 -9.03 27.57
CA THR A 34 -13.38 -8.64 26.36
C THR A 34 -14.86 -9.09 26.40
N GLY A 35 -15.69 -8.45 25.58
CA GLY A 35 -17.14 -8.66 25.51
C GLY A 35 -17.94 -7.38 25.79
N GLU A 36 -19.17 -7.53 26.25
CA GLU A 36 -20.09 -6.40 26.46
C GLU A 36 -19.84 -5.67 27.79
N TRP A 37 -19.62 -4.37 27.71
CA TRP A 37 -19.41 -3.47 28.86
C TRP A 37 -20.56 -2.48 28.96
N ALA A 38 -20.89 -2.02 30.17
CA ALA A 38 -21.77 -0.85 30.31
C ALA A 38 -21.04 0.38 29.80
N PHE A 39 -21.71 1.19 28.98
CA PHE A 39 -21.09 2.32 28.30
C PHE A 39 -22.01 3.53 28.24
N ARG A 40 -21.40 4.71 28.39
CA ARG A 40 -22.02 5.98 28.00
C ARG A 40 -20.97 6.89 27.38
N LEU A 41 -21.40 7.72 26.43
CA LEU A 41 -20.58 8.76 25.84
C LEU A 41 -20.98 10.13 26.39
N LEU A 42 -19.98 10.88 26.85
CA LEU A 42 -20.09 12.28 27.26
C LEU A 42 -19.47 13.18 26.19
N PRO A 43 -20.06 14.36 25.90
CA PRO A 43 -19.52 15.26 24.87
C PRO A 43 -18.27 16.02 25.31
N THR A 44 -17.98 16.06 26.62
CA THR A 44 -16.83 16.77 27.20
C THR A 44 -16.21 15.96 28.32
N ALA A 45 -14.94 16.24 28.63
CA ALA A 45 -14.21 15.60 29.72
C ALA A 45 -14.71 15.99 31.13
N ASN A 46 -15.55 17.02 31.25
CA ASN A 46 -16.05 17.52 32.52
C ASN A 46 -17.53 17.96 32.40
N PRO A 47 -18.48 17.00 32.44
CA PRO A 47 -19.90 17.30 32.31
C PRO A 47 -20.40 18.11 33.53
N ALA A 48 -21.19 19.15 33.28
CA ALA A 48 -21.69 20.01 34.34
C ALA A 48 -22.74 19.28 35.21
N GLY A 49 -22.56 19.34 36.53
CA GLY A 49 -23.57 18.88 37.51
C GLY A 49 -23.48 17.40 37.91
N GLU A 50 -22.43 16.69 37.48
CA GLU A 50 -22.11 15.33 37.94
C GLU A 50 -20.78 15.35 38.73
N ASP A 51 -20.66 14.53 39.76
CA ASP A 51 -19.36 14.24 40.35
C ASP A 51 -18.57 13.37 39.36
N ALA A 52 -17.45 13.91 38.86
CA ALA A 52 -16.73 13.36 37.72
C ALA A 52 -16.35 11.88 37.91
N ASP A 53 -16.07 11.44 39.14
CA ASP A 53 -15.58 10.09 39.43
C ASP A 53 -16.66 9.19 40.07
N ALA A 54 -17.90 9.68 40.25
CA ALA A 54 -18.96 8.90 40.87
C ALA A 54 -19.28 7.59 40.12
N PHE A 55 -19.12 7.58 38.79
CA PHE A 55 -19.37 6.38 37.98
C PHE A 55 -18.47 5.19 38.31
N ALA A 56 -17.30 5.45 38.91
CA ALA A 56 -16.34 4.42 39.31
C ALA A 56 -16.73 3.71 40.62
N GLN A 57 -17.66 4.28 41.41
CA GLN A 57 -18.06 3.71 42.69
C GLN A 57 -18.87 2.40 42.51
N PRO A 58 -18.62 1.34 43.31
CA PRO A 58 -19.30 0.05 43.17
C PRO A 58 -20.83 0.11 43.26
N GLU A 59 -21.36 1.03 44.07
CA GLU A 59 -22.80 1.21 44.29
C GLU A 59 -23.52 1.97 43.17
N THR A 60 -22.79 2.52 42.20
CA THR A 60 -23.40 3.26 41.10
C THR A 60 -24.29 2.35 40.26
N ASP A 61 -25.51 2.79 39.97
CA ASP A 61 -26.41 2.07 39.08
C ASP A 61 -26.12 2.45 37.62
N VAL A 62 -25.76 1.45 36.82
CA VAL A 62 -25.51 1.56 35.37
C VAL A 62 -26.52 0.77 34.55
N ALA A 63 -27.63 0.31 35.14
CA ALA A 63 -28.64 -0.48 34.43
C ALA A 63 -29.30 0.28 33.27
N SER A 64 -29.28 1.63 33.32
CA SER A 64 -29.79 2.50 32.27
C SER A 64 -28.76 2.84 31.18
N TRP A 65 -27.50 2.44 31.35
CA TRP A 65 -26.45 2.68 30.37
C TRP A 65 -26.62 1.74 29.18
N ASP A 66 -26.09 2.17 28.04
CA ASP A 66 -25.98 1.32 26.87
C ASP A 66 -24.94 0.22 27.11
N ARG A 67 -24.85 -0.70 26.15
CA ARG A 67 -23.78 -1.69 26.09
C ARG A 67 -22.91 -1.45 24.87
N ILE A 68 -21.62 -1.71 25.00
CA ILE A 68 -20.66 -1.63 23.90
C ILE A 68 -19.76 -2.87 23.93
N PRO A 69 -19.41 -3.44 22.76
CA PRO A 69 -18.35 -4.43 22.69
C PRO A 69 -17.00 -3.79 23.03
N VAL A 70 -16.17 -4.53 23.75
CA VAL A 70 -14.75 -4.25 23.95
C VAL A 70 -13.99 -5.51 23.52
N PRO A 71 -13.06 -5.44 22.57
CA PRO A 71 -12.54 -4.23 21.93
C PRO A 71 -13.46 -3.59 20.88
N ALA A 72 -13.46 -2.25 20.82
CA ALA A 72 -14.10 -1.47 19.75
C ALA A 72 -13.55 -0.03 19.70
N SER A 73 -13.56 0.55 18.50
CA SER A 73 -13.57 2.01 18.32
C SER A 73 -15.03 2.48 18.33
N TRP A 74 -15.43 3.29 19.33
CA TRP A 74 -16.85 3.51 19.59
C TRP A 74 -17.58 4.23 18.45
N VAL A 75 -16.86 5.01 17.64
CA VAL A 75 -17.40 5.76 16.49
C VAL A 75 -17.85 4.86 15.34
N LEU A 76 -17.51 3.57 15.38
CA LEU A 76 -17.93 2.56 14.40
C LEU A 76 -19.05 1.65 14.92
N VAL A 77 -19.43 1.77 16.20
CA VAL A 77 -20.48 0.93 16.80
C VAL A 77 -21.87 1.50 16.53
N ASP A 78 -22.83 0.61 16.28
CA ASP A 78 -24.26 0.92 16.08
C ASP A 78 -24.51 2.03 15.05
N ASP A 79 -23.82 1.97 13.90
CA ASP A 79 -23.90 2.98 12.83
C ASP A 79 -23.68 4.41 13.36
N GLY A 80 -22.53 4.61 14.01
CA GLY A 80 -22.08 5.92 14.50
C GLY A 80 -22.96 6.54 15.57
N ARG A 81 -23.66 5.72 16.37
CA ARG A 81 -24.45 6.16 17.53
C ARG A 81 -23.63 7.01 18.50
N TYR A 82 -22.33 6.74 18.60
CA TYR A 82 -21.41 7.39 19.53
C TYR A 82 -20.44 8.37 18.83
N GLY A 83 -20.87 8.99 17.74
CA GLY A 83 -20.04 9.87 16.91
C GLY A 83 -19.58 9.18 15.64
N ARG A 84 -18.74 9.85 14.86
CA ARG A 84 -18.26 9.36 13.56
C ARG A 84 -16.73 9.44 13.47
N PRO A 85 -16.09 8.62 12.61
CA PRO A 85 -14.67 8.74 12.28
C PRO A 85 -14.31 10.15 11.79
N ILE A 86 -13.06 10.54 11.98
CA ILE A 86 -12.48 11.77 11.43
C ILE A 86 -11.21 11.37 10.70
N TYR A 87 -11.08 11.70 9.41
CA TYR A 87 -9.83 11.50 8.69
C TYR A 87 -9.10 12.82 8.47
N THR A 88 -7.83 12.87 8.87
CA THR A 88 -6.88 13.91 8.49
C THR A 88 -5.54 13.25 8.16
N ASN A 89 -4.82 13.83 7.20
CA ASN A 89 -3.46 13.43 6.85
C ASN A 89 -2.47 14.15 7.77
N VAL A 90 -2.07 15.38 7.42
CA VAL A 90 -1.08 16.17 8.18
C VAL A 90 -1.71 17.09 9.23
N GLN A 91 -2.94 17.55 8.99
CA GLN A 91 -3.54 18.60 9.81
C GLN A 91 -4.20 18.03 11.06
N PHE A 92 -3.89 18.59 12.23
CA PHE A 92 -4.65 18.27 13.44
C PHE A 92 -6.13 18.67 13.29
N PRO A 93 -7.09 17.84 13.77
CA PRO A 93 -8.52 18.19 13.77
C PRO A 93 -8.90 19.17 14.90
N PHE A 94 -7.90 19.78 15.56
CA PHE A 94 -8.05 20.75 16.64
C PHE A 94 -6.93 21.80 16.60
N PRO A 95 -7.10 22.96 17.28
CA PRO A 95 -6.07 24.00 17.33
C PRO A 95 -4.75 23.48 17.90
N VAL A 96 -3.63 23.79 17.24
CA VAL A 96 -2.29 23.37 17.68
C VAL A 96 -1.80 24.30 18.81
N ASP A 97 -2.08 23.92 20.06
CA ASP A 97 -1.70 24.64 21.28
C ASP A 97 -1.27 23.66 22.39
N PRO A 98 -0.17 22.90 22.21
CA PRO A 98 0.21 21.86 23.15
C PRO A 98 0.50 22.45 24.55
N PRO A 99 0.01 21.81 25.63
CA PRO A 99 -0.60 20.49 25.69
C PRO A 99 -2.13 20.54 25.78
N TYR A 100 -2.76 21.64 25.39
CA TYR A 100 -4.19 21.87 25.61
C TYR A 100 -5.04 21.17 24.54
N VAL A 101 -6.26 20.76 24.92
CA VAL A 101 -7.20 20.05 24.06
C VAL A 101 -8.54 20.80 23.97
N PRO A 102 -9.36 20.54 22.95
CA PRO A 102 -10.68 21.17 22.82
C PRO A 102 -11.61 20.91 23.99
N ASP A 103 -12.52 21.85 24.27
CA ASP A 103 -13.63 21.65 25.21
C ASP A 103 -14.57 20.52 24.74
N ALA A 104 -14.81 20.45 23.43
CA ALA A 104 -15.53 19.35 22.78
C ALA A 104 -14.59 18.15 22.66
N ASN A 105 -14.61 17.32 23.71
CA ASN A 105 -13.74 16.15 23.84
C ASN A 105 -14.59 14.94 24.20
N PRO A 106 -15.03 14.16 23.20
CA PRO A 106 -15.79 12.94 23.41
C PRO A 106 -15.09 12.03 24.43
N THR A 107 -15.83 11.70 25.49
CA THR A 107 -15.32 11.00 26.66
C THR A 107 -16.20 9.80 26.96
N GLY A 108 -15.66 8.60 26.81
CA GLY A 108 -16.37 7.33 27.03
C GLY A 108 -16.15 6.81 28.44
N ASP A 109 -17.22 6.59 29.19
CA ASP A 109 -17.18 5.87 30.47
C ASP A 109 -17.57 4.40 30.23
N TYR A 110 -16.72 3.50 30.68
CA TYR A 110 -16.86 2.05 30.57
C TYR A 110 -16.93 1.43 31.96
N ARG A 111 -17.81 0.45 32.15
CA ARG A 111 -17.90 -0.33 33.41
C ARG A 111 -18.16 -1.80 33.16
N ARG A 112 -17.40 -2.66 33.85
CA ARG A 112 -17.48 -4.12 33.78
C ARG A 112 -17.51 -4.73 35.18
N SER A 113 -18.46 -5.64 35.41
CA SER A 113 -18.47 -6.52 36.58
C SER A 113 -17.67 -7.79 36.28
N ILE A 114 -16.87 -8.22 37.24
CA ILE A 114 -15.90 -9.31 37.13
C ILE A 114 -16.08 -10.21 38.35
N GLU A 115 -16.39 -11.48 38.13
CA GLU A 115 -16.45 -12.46 39.21
C GLU A 115 -15.05 -13.08 39.39
N LEU A 116 -14.49 -12.97 40.60
CA LEU A 116 -13.21 -13.58 40.94
C LEU A 116 -13.41 -14.75 41.92
N ASP A 117 -13.01 -15.95 41.50
CA ASP A 117 -12.95 -17.11 42.38
C ASP A 117 -12.00 -16.85 43.56
N ALA A 118 -12.35 -17.36 44.75
CA ALA A 118 -11.57 -17.12 45.97
C ALA A 118 -10.11 -17.60 45.87
N ASP A 119 -9.85 -18.61 45.03
CA ASP A 119 -8.53 -19.19 44.84
C ASP A 119 -7.74 -18.54 43.67
N PHE A 120 -8.38 -17.69 42.84
CA PHE A 120 -7.75 -17.07 41.65
C PHE A 120 -6.51 -16.26 41.99
N ALA A 121 -6.48 -15.65 43.18
CA ALA A 121 -5.38 -14.79 43.65
C ALA A 121 -4.41 -15.48 44.62
N SER A 122 -4.62 -16.77 44.94
CA SER A 122 -3.81 -17.45 45.97
C SER A 122 -2.33 -17.50 45.55
N ASP A 123 -1.48 -16.79 46.29
CA ASP A 123 -0.02 -16.65 46.05
C ASP A 123 0.39 -15.99 44.71
N ALA A 124 -0.46 -15.11 44.16
CA ALA A 124 -0.22 -14.36 42.92
C ALA A 124 -0.45 -12.85 43.06
N ARG A 125 0.16 -12.06 42.15
CA ARG A 125 -0.20 -10.66 41.90
C ARG A 125 -1.26 -10.60 40.81
N LEU A 126 -2.31 -9.81 41.00
CA LEU A 126 -3.35 -9.61 40.02
C LEU A 126 -3.03 -8.39 39.15
N ILE A 127 -2.76 -8.65 37.87
CA ILE A 127 -2.32 -7.64 36.91
C ILE A 127 -3.40 -7.44 35.84
N LEU A 128 -3.95 -6.22 35.80
CA LEU A 128 -4.87 -5.77 34.77
C LEU A 128 -4.07 -5.22 33.58
N ARG A 129 -4.28 -5.77 32.39
CA ARG A 129 -3.60 -5.39 31.16
C ARG A 129 -4.58 -4.81 30.14
N PHE A 130 -4.19 -3.70 29.53
CA PHE A 130 -4.82 -3.11 28.34
C PHE A 130 -3.82 -3.13 27.20
N ASP A 131 -4.14 -3.77 26.07
CA ASP A 131 -3.22 -3.85 24.92
C ASP A 131 -3.28 -2.63 23.97
N GLY A 132 -4.32 -1.78 24.10
CA GLY A 132 -4.48 -0.56 23.31
C GLY A 132 -5.76 0.22 23.63
N VAL A 133 -5.62 1.51 23.92
CA VAL A 133 -6.73 2.43 24.27
C VAL A 133 -6.42 3.82 23.73
N GLU A 134 -7.29 4.36 22.86
CA GLU A 134 -7.08 5.65 22.22
C GLU A 134 -7.91 6.78 22.86
N SER A 135 -7.33 7.87 23.41
CA SER A 135 -5.88 8.23 23.49
C SER A 135 -5.30 8.34 24.91
N ALA A 136 -6.10 8.75 25.89
CA ALA A 136 -5.73 8.73 27.30
C ALA A 136 -6.86 8.16 28.13
N PHE A 137 -6.53 7.32 29.11
CA PHE A 137 -7.52 6.64 29.92
C PHE A 137 -7.14 6.57 31.39
N ARG A 138 -8.15 6.63 32.24
CA ARG A 138 -8.05 6.52 33.70
C ARG A 138 -8.80 5.29 34.17
N VAL A 139 -8.21 4.55 35.12
CA VAL A 139 -8.68 3.23 35.52
C VAL A 139 -8.98 3.20 37.02
N TRP A 140 -10.10 2.57 37.38
CA TRP A 140 -10.48 2.29 38.76
C TRP A 140 -10.84 0.83 38.94
N TRP A 141 -10.50 0.30 40.11
CA TRP A 141 -10.88 -1.02 40.58
C TRP A 141 -11.62 -0.90 41.91
N ASN A 142 -12.87 -1.36 41.96
CA ASN A 142 -13.73 -1.25 43.16
C ASN A 142 -13.81 0.19 43.72
N GLY A 143 -13.84 1.19 42.83
CA GLY A 143 -13.86 2.62 43.21
C GLY A 143 -12.49 3.22 43.58
N HIS A 144 -11.43 2.41 43.68
CA HIS A 144 -10.07 2.88 43.90
C HIS A 144 -9.38 3.20 42.58
N GLU A 145 -8.81 4.39 42.47
CA GLU A 145 -8.01 4.74 41.28
C GLU A 145 -6.73 3.91 41.25
N VAL A 146 -6.50 3.28 40.10
CA VAL A 146 -5.34 2.41 39.86
C VAL A 146 -4.27 3.15 39.06
N GLY A 147 -4.67 3.97 38.08
CA GLY A 147 -3.72 4.75 37.30
C GLY A 147 -4.29 5.40 36.04
N VAL A 148 -3.39 6.00 35.28
CA VAL A 148 -3.63 6.66 33.99
C VAL A 148 -2.63 6.12 32.96
N GLY A 149 -3.11 5.74 31.77
CA GLY A 149 -2.29 5.30 30.64
C GLY A 149 -2.37 6.23 29.43
N LYS A 150 -1.27 6.29 28.66
CA LYS A 150 -1.08 7.07 27.42
C LYS A 150 -0.21 6.33 26.41
N GLY A 151 -0.33 6.65 25.13
CA GLY A 151 0.28 5.87 24.05
C GLY A 151 -0.71 4.84 23.55
N SER A 152 -1.50 5.26 22.58
CA SER A 152 -2.74 4.59 22.18
C SER A 152 -2.55 3.13 21.79
N ARG A 153 -1.45 2.82 21.10
CA ARG A 153 -1.14 1.49 20.57
C ARG A 153 -0.18 0.71 21.46
N LEU A 154 0.09 1.18 22.68
CA LEU A 154 1.04 0.60 23.61
C LEU A 154 0.33 -0.05 24.81
N ALA A 155 0.85 -1.21 25.25
CA ALA A 155 0.21 -2.00 26.30
C ALA A 155 0.53 -1.50 27.72
N HIS A 156 -0.49 -1.31 28.56
CA HIS A 156 -0.34 -0.90 29.96
C HIS A 156 -0.73 -2.03 30.89
N GLU A 157 0.05 -2.22 31.95
CA GLU A 157 -0.27 -3.16 33.02
C GLU A 157 -0.37 -2.42 34.35
N PHE A 158 -1.39 -2.75 35.13
CA PHE A 158 -1.65 -2.16 36.45
C PHE A 158 -1.79 -3.25 37.50
N ASP A 159 -1.16 -3.06 38.66
CA ASP A 159 -1.30 -3.97 39.80
C ASP A 159 -2.58 -3.63 40.58
N VAL A 160 -3.54 -4.56 40.58
CA VAL A 160 -4.82 -4.42 41.29
C VAL A 160 -4.92 -5.32 42.52
N THR A 161 -3.81 -5.97 42.91
CA THR A 161 -3.78 -6.97 43.98
C THR A 161 -4.36 -6.45 45.30
N GLU A 162 -4.05 -5.22 45.69
CA GLU A 162 -4.51 -4.64 46.96
C GLU A 162 -6.00 -4.24 46.95
N PHE A 163 -6.61 -4.10 45.76
CA PHE A 163 -7.99 -3.63 45.59
C PHE A 163 -8.96 -4.76 45.24
N ALA A 164 -8.46 -5.87 44.71
CA ALA A 164 -9.23 -7.02 44.31
C ALA A 164 -9.72 -7.83 45.52
N THR A 165 -10.97 -8.27 45.46
CA THR A 165 -11.60 -9.09 46.50
C THR A 165 -12.21 -10.35 45.90
N PRO A 166 -12.29 -11.48 46.63
CA PRO A 166 -13.09 -12.63 46.20
C PRO A 166 -14.55 -12.24 45.92
N GLY A 167 -15.14 -12.81 44.87
CA GLY A 167 -16.50 -12.51 44.41
C GLY A 167 -16.54 -11.38 43.37
N GLU A 168 -17.62 -10.61 43.39
CA GLU A 168 -17.84 -9.53 42.42
C GLU A 168 -16.86 -8.36 42.62
N ASN A 169 -16.24 -7.93 41.52
CA ASN A 169 -15.40 -6.75 41.41
C ASN A 169 -15.89 -5.86 40.28
N ILE A 170 -15.61 -4.56 40.38
CA ILE A 170 -15.99 -3.55 39.40
C ILE A 170 -14.74 -2.93 38.81
N LEU A 171 -14.57 -3.09 37.50
CA LEU A 171 -13.63 -2.33 36.69
C LEU A 171 -14.37 -1.14 36.05
N ALA A 172 -13.86 0.07 36.26
CA ALA A 172 -14.32 1.27 35.59
C ALA A 172 -13.17 1.94 34.84
N VAL A 173 -13.43 2.41 33.63
CA VAL A 173 -12.45 3.06 32.77
C VAL A 173 -13.08 4.29 32.13
N ARG A 174 -12.39 5.43 32.17
CA ARG A 174 -12.76 6.61 31.40
C ARG A 174 -11.73 6.83 30.30
N VAL A 175 -12.19 6.97 29.06
CA VAL A 175 -11.34 7.18 27.88
C VAL A 175 -11.68 8.53 27.25
N HIS A 176 -10.66 9.29 26.87
CA HIS A 176 -10.81 10.56 26.17
C HIS A 176 -10.29 10.44 24.74
N GLN A 177 -11.03 10.97 23.78
CA GLN A 177 -10.57 11.06 22.40
C GLN A 177 -9.34 11.96 22.29
N TRP A 178 -9.40 13.16 22.85
CA TRP A 178 -8.31 14.13 22.81
C TRP A 178 -7.58 14.21 24.14
N SER A 179 -6.25 14.16 24.08
CA SER A 179 -5.35 14.41 25.21
C SER A 179 -4.05 15.06 24.73
N ASP A 180 -3.14 15.38 25.63
CA ASP A 180 -1.76 15.74 25.26
C ASP A 180 -1.11 14.67 24.37
N ALA A 181 -1.45 13.38 24.55
CA ALA A 181 -0.94 12.31 23.70
C ALA A 181 -1.35 12.44 22.22
N SER A 182 -2.47 13.12 21.92
CA SER A 182 -2.91 13.32 20.54
C SER A 182 -1.93 14.15 19.71
N TYR A 183 -1.13 15.02 20.32
CA TYR A 183 -0.09 15.81 19.63
C TYR A 183 1.10 14.99 19.14
N VAL A 184 1.23 13.75 19.62
CA VAL A 184 2.31 12.81 19.27
C VAL A 184 1.75 11.54 18.61
N GLU A 185 0.52 11.60 18.13
CA GLU A 185 -0.23 10.52 17.47
C GLU A 185 -0.97 11.05 16.24
N ASP A 186 -0.29 11.89 15.45
CA ASP A 186 -0.80 12.56 14.25
C ASP A 186 -0.55 11.74 12.97
N GLN A 187 -0.76 10.44 13.04
CA GLN A 187 -0.62 9.54 11.88
C GLN A 187 -1.63 9.88 10.78
N ASP A 188 -1.23 9.71 9.51
CA ASP A 188 -2.13 9.74 8.34
C ASP A 188 -3.10 8.55 8.35
N GLN A 189 -4.18 8.67 9.13
CA GLN A 189 -5.20 7.65 9.31
C GLN A 189 -6.48 8.24 9.92
N TRP A 190 -7.48 7.38 10.15
CA TRP A 190 -8.67 7.76 10.92
C TRP A 190 -8.36 7.97 12.42
N TRP A 191 -8.93 9.02 13.02
CA TRP A 191 -9.07 9.16 14.48
C TRP A 191 -10.25 8.32 14.98
N LEU A 192 -9.99 7.26 15.75
CA LEU A 192 -10.95 6.21 16.12
C LEU A 192 -10.81 5.84 17.61
N PRO A 193 -11.33 6.68 18.51
CA PRO A 193 -11.11 6.49 19.94
C PRO A 193 -11.86 5.28 20.51
N GLY A 194 -11.34 4.74 21.61
CA GLY A 194 -11.93 3.59 22.30
C GLY A 194 -10.92 2.61 22.88
N ILE A 195 -11.43 1.60 23.60
CA ILE A 195 -10.65 0.44 24.03
C ILE A 195 -10.65 -0.54 22.85
N PHE A 196 -9.68 -0.41 21.94
CA PHE A 196 -9.71 -1.08 20.63
C PHE A 196 -8.88 -2.38 20.58
N ARG A 197 -8.21 -2.75 21.67
CA ARG A 197 -7.54 -4.05 21.84
C ARG A 197 -7.93 -4.72 23.16
N ASP A 198 -7.43 -5.93 23.36
CA ASP A 198 -7.74 -6.80 24.49
C ASP A 198 -7.56 -6.12 25.85
N VAL A 199 -8.45 -6.49 26.77
CA VAL A 199 -8.35 -6.23 28.20
C VAL A 199 -8.34 -7.57 28.91
N SER A 200 -7.42 -7.76 29.85
CA SER A 200 -7.35 -9.03 30.58
C SER A 200 -6.81 -8.86 32.00
N LEU A 201 -7.19 -9.78 32.88
CA LEU A 201 -6.66 -9.88 34.24
C LEU A 201 -5.83 -11.16 34.36
N SER A 202 -4.57 -11.05 34.75
CA SER A 202 -3.68 -12.20 34.95
C SER A 202 -3.28 -12.35 36.41
N ALA A 203 -3.31 -13.57 36.93
CA ALA A 203 -2.78 -13.91 38.24
C ALA A 203 -1.33 -14.38 38.11
N LEU A 204 -0.38 -13.43 38.15
CA LEU A 204 1.05 -13.72 38.00
C LEU A 204 1.60 -14.30 39.31
N PRO A 205 2.11 -15.55 39.31
CA PRO A 205 2.62 -16.16 40.54
C PRO A 205 3.76 -15.35 41.17
N VAL A 206 3.80 -15.27 42.51
CA VAL A 206 4.90 -14.57 43.22
C VAL A 206 6.26 -15.23 42.94
N ALA A 207 6.28 -16.56 42.74
CA ALA A 207 7.46 -17.34 42.33
C ALA A 207 7.51 -17.56 40.80
N GLY A 208 6.89 -16.67 40.02
CA GLY A 208 6.91 -16.66 38.56
C GLY A 208 8.06 -15.84 37.96
N ILE A 209 7.95 -15.58 36.67
CA ILE A 209 8.87 -14.80 35.85
C ILE A 209 8.18 -13.48 35.48
N ASP A 210 8.79 -12.36 35.86
CA ASP A 210 8.24 -11.04 35.57
C ASP A 210 8.42 -10.65 34.10
N ASP A 211 9.62 -10.90 33.55
CA ASP A 211 9.96 -10.66 32.14
C ASP A 211 11.05 -11.63 31.68
N LEU A 212 11.11 -11.86 30.38
CA LEU A 212 12.02 -12.82 29.76
C LEU A 212 12.50 -12.30 28.41
N TRP A 213 13.81 -12.40 28.18
CA TRP A 213 14.39 -12.21 26.85
C TRP A 213 15.30 -13.38 26.50
N LEU A 214 14.99 -14.09 25.42
CA LEU A 214 15.85 -15.12 24.85
C LEU A 214 16.46 -14.59 23.56
N ARG A 215 17.53 -13.80 23.67
CA ARG A 215 18.19 -13.21 22.51
C ARG A 215 18.93 -14.29 21.73
N THR A 216 18.49 -14.53 20.50
CA THR A 216 19.12 -15.50 19.60
C THR A 216 20.11 -14.84 18.66
N SER A 217 21.13 -15.58 18.25
CA SER A 217 22.01 -15.21 17.12
C SER A 217 22.46 -16.45 16.37
N TRP A 218 22.84 -16.28 15.11
CA TRP A 218 23.28 -17.35 14.21
C TRP A 218 24.52 -16.95 13.43
N ARG A 219 25.44 -17.89 13.23
CA ARG A 219 26.61 -17.74 12.35
C ARG A 219 27.16 -19.09 11.93
N ASP A 220 27.34 -19.28 10.62
CA ASP A 220 28.04 -20.43 10.04
C ASP A 220 27.51 -21.80 10.54
N GLY A 221 26.19 -21.90 10.74
CA GLY A 221 25.51 -23.11 11.21
C GLY A 221 25.43 -23.28 12.73
N SER A 222 26.14 -22.45 13.50
CA SER A 222 26.05 -22.42 14.97
C SER A 222 25.14 -21.29 15.45
N GLY A 223 24.57 -21.47 16.64
CA GLY A 223 23.66 -20.51 17.25
C GLY A 223 24.00 -20.23 18.70
N TRP A 224 23.48 -19.11 19.20
CA TRP A 224 23.61 -18.75 20.61
C TRP A 224 22.28 -18.24 21.15
N ILE A 225 21.99 -18.58 22.40
CA ILE A 225 20.90 -18.02 23.20
C ILE A 225 21.54 -17.26 24.36
N GLU A 226 21.30 -15.95 24.43
CA GLU A 226 21.67 -15.07 25.53
C GLU A 226 20.41 -14.75 26.35
N PRO A 227 20.16 -15.48 27.46
CA PRO A 227 18.97 -15.31 28.28
C PRO A 227 19.09 -14.14 29.27
N GLU A 228 18.05 -13.31 29.36
CA GLU A 228 17.78 -12.38 30.46
C GLU A 228 16.50 -12.83 31.16
N VAL A 229 16.58 -13.20 32.43
CA VAL A 229 15.42 -13.67 33.23
C VAL A 229 15.19 -12.69 34.38
N ARG A 230 14.09 -11.94 34.33
CA ARG A 230 13.69 -11.06 35.42
C ARG A 230 12.72 -11.81 36.33
N ALA A 231 13.18 -12.27 37.48
CA ALA A 231 12.36 -13.01 38.45
C ALA A 231 12.86 -12.76 39.88
N LEU A 232 11.99 -12.92 40.87
CA LEU A 232 12.40 -12.85 42.29
C LEU A 232 13.29 -14.05 42.65
N PRO A 233 14.19 -13.94 43.65
CA PRO A 233 15.06 -15.06 44.05
C PRO A 233 14.31 -16.36 44.41
N GLY A 234 13.06 -16.24 44.90
CA GLY A 234 12.21 -17.39 45.23
C GLY A 234 11.61 -18.12 44.02
N ALA A 235 11.70 -17.56 42.81
CA ALA A 235 11.27 -18.21 41.56
C ALA A 235 12.26 -19.30 41.10
N TYR A 236 13.52 -19.21 41.54
CA TYR A 236 14.55 -20.18 41.16
C TYR A 236 14.39 -21.52 41.92
N PRO A 237 14.76 -22.66 41.32
CA PRO A 237 15.44 -22.78 40.02
C PRO A 237 14.54 -22.52 38.80
N VAL A 238 15.10 -21.87 37.78
CA VAL A 238 14.47 -21.62 36.48
C VAL A 238 15.05 -22.62 35.47
N ARG A 239 14.21 -23.23 34.64
CA ARG A 239 14.63 -24.22 33.64
C ARG A 239 14.25 -23.76 32.23
N LEU A 240 15.21 -23.75 31.30
CA LEU A 240 15.01 -23.55 29.87
C LEU A 240 15.07 -24.91 29.16
N GLU A 241 14.03 -25.23 28.39
CA GLU A 241 13.96 -26.41 27.54
C GLU A 241 13.75 -26.00 26.07
N VAL A 242 14.59 -26.53 25.17
CA VAL A 242 14.40 -26.47 23.71
C VAL A 242 14.57 -27.89 23.18
N PRO A 243 13.50 -28.71 23.19
CA PRO A 243 13.61 -30.16 23.02
C PRO A 243 14.27 -30.59 21.72
N GLU A 244 13.98 -29.91 20.61
CA GLU A 244 14.53 -30.24 19.31
C GLU A 244 16.05 -30.00 19.21
N LEU A 245 16.56 -29.02 19.94
CA LEU A 245 18.00 -28.73 20.02
C LEU A 245 18.69 -29.49 21.17
N GLY A 246 17.95 -30.33 21.92
CA GLY A 246 18.46 -31.05 23.07
C GLY A 246 18.89 -30.15 24.24
N ILE A 247 18.37 -28.92 24.31
CA ILE A 247 18.69 -27.97 25.38
C ILE A 247 17.78 -28.24 26.57
N ASP A 248 18.40 -28.47 27.72
CA ASP A 248 17.75 -28.63 29.02
C ASP A 248 18.70 -28.07 30.08
N VAL A 249 18.52 -26.79 30.42
CA VAL A 249 19.41 -26.04 31.31
C VAL A 249 18.60 -25.56 32.51
N GLN A 250 19.12 -25.80 33.71
CA GLN A 250 18.54 -25.31 34.95
C GLN A 250 19.50 -24.33 35.63
N TRP A 251 19.01 -23.13 35.89
CA TRP A 251 19.71 -22.09 36.64
C TRP A 251 19.24 -22.12 38.09
N ALA A 252 20.19 -22.23 39.02
CA ALA A 252 19.89 -22.30 40.45
C ALA A 252 19.61 -20.92 41.07
N ASP A 253 20.12 -19.87 40.45
CA ASP A 253 19.97 -18.46 40.81
C ASP A 253 20.25 -17.56 39.59
N GLU A 254 19.99 -16.26 39.74
CA GLU A 254 20.23 -15.25 38.70
C GLU A 254 21.68 -15.22 38.20
N ALA A 255 22.66 -15.42 39.09
CA ALA A 255 24.08 -15.40 38.73
C ALA A 255 24.51 -16.61 37.89
N SER A 256 23.71 -17.68 37.89
CA SER A 256 23.94 -18.88 37.07
C SER A 256 23.37 -18.79 35.65
N VAL A 257 22.54 -17.78 35.35
CA VAL A 257 22.01 -17.52 34.00
C VAL A 257 23.18 -17.13 33.08
N ALA A 258 23.36 -17.87 31.99
CA ALA A 258 24.53 -17.74 31.13
C ALA A 258 24.21 -18.07 29.67
N LEU A 259 25.07 -17.58 28.77
CA LEU A 259 25.05 -17.84 27.33
C LEU A 259 25.06 -19.35 27.04
N ILE A 260 24.19 -19.78 26.13
CA ILE A 260 24.12 -21.16 25.65
C ILE A 260 24.55 -21.19 24.18
N ALA A 261 25.55 -22.00 23.87
CA ALA A 261 25.98 -22.26 22.49
C ALA A 261 25.28 -23.52 21.94
N VAL A 262 24.86 -23.46 20.69
CA VAL A 262 24.20 -24.54 19.94
C VAL A 262 25.06 -24.86 18.73
N GLU A 263 25.59 -26.08 18.66
CA GLU A 263 26.57 -26.45 17.62
C GLU A 263 25.98 -26.44 16.20
N SER A 264 24.75 -26.89 16.04
CA SER A 264 24.06 -27.02 14.75
C SER A 264 22.62 -26.51 14.84
N VAL A 265 22.31 -25.45 14.12
CA VAL A 265 20.97 -24.84 14.08
C VAL A 265 20.71 -24.24 12.69
N GLU A 266 19.47 -24.36 12.24
CA GLU A 266 19.00 -23.75 11.00
C GLU A 266 18.61 -22.29 11.26
N PRO A 267 19.06 -21.34 10.42
CA PRO A 267 18.75 -19.94 10.62
C PRO A 267 17.29 -19.62 10.29
N TRP A 268 16.74 -18.63 10.97
CA TRP A 268 15.49 -17.99 10.59
C TRP A 268 15.73 -16.93 9.51
N SER A 269 14.87 -16.89 8.49
CA SER A 269 14.75 -15.78 7.53
C SER A 269 13.31 -15.65 7.03
N ALA A 270 12.99 -14.56 6.32
CA ALA A 270 11.68 -14.40 5.70
C ALA A 270 11.36 -15.46 4.61
N GLU A 271 12.37 -16.12 4.04
CA GLU A 271 12.19 -17.18 3.05
C GLU A 271 12.14 -18.57 3.69
N TYR A 272 12.82 -18.75 4.81
CA TYR A 272 12.82 -19.98 5.60
C TYR A 272 12.60 -19.64 7.08
N PRO A 273 11.33 -19.48 7.52
CA PRO A 273 11.00 -19.01 8.87
C PRO A 273 11.13 -20.10 9.92
N ARG A 274 12.34 -20.62 10.11
CA ARG A 274 12.61 -21.72 11.04
C ARG A 274 12.45 -21.29 12.51
N LEU A 275 11.50 -21.89 13.20
CA LEU A 275 11.21 -21.62 14.62
C LEU A 275 11.36 -22.87 15.50
N TYR A 276 12.12 -22.76 16.59
CA TYR A 276 12.27 -23.82 17.59
C TYR A 276 11.39 -23.55 18.80
N GLU A 277 10.52 -24.50 19.15
CA GLU A 277 9.68 -24.42 20.35
C GLU A 277 10.56 -24.47 21.61
N ALA A 278 10.41 -23.47 22.46
CA ALA A 278 11.13 -23.33 23.71
C ALA A 278 10.15 -23.11 24.87
N SER A 279 10.54 -23.55 26.06
CA SER A 279 9.84 -23.16 27.27
C SER A 279 10.77 -22.82 28.41
N VAL A 280 10.42 -21.77 29.16
CA VAL A 280 11.11 -21.37 30.40
C VAL A 280 10.14 -21.55 31.56
N SER A 281 10.53 -22.31 32.57
CA SER A 281 9.64 -22.65 33.68
C SER A 281 10.30 -22.48 35.05
N THR A 282 9.50 -22.04 36.03
CA THR A 282 9.78 -22.14 37.46
C THR A 282 8.96 -23.28 38.06
N ALA A 283 8.92 -23.38 39.40
CA ALA A 283 7.97 -24.27 40.07
C ALA A 283 6.50 -23.80 39.96
N ALA A 284 6.25 -22.54 39.56
CA ALA A 284 4.94 -21.90 39.62
C ALA A 284 4.40 -21.40 38.27
N GLU A 285 5.26 -21.24 37.26
CA GLU A 285 4.88 -20.68 35.95
C GLU A 285 5.70 -21.34 34.84
N LYS A 286 5.09 -21.50 33.67
CA LYS A 286 5.72 -21.91 32.42
C LYS A 286 5.37 -20.93 31.30
N ILE A 287 6.41 -20.44 30.62
CA ILE A 287 6.31 -19.53 29.48
C ILE A 287 6.77 -20.26 28.21
N GLY A 288 5.94 -20.25 27.17
CA GLY A 288 6.27 -20.75 25.83
C GLY A 288 6.82 -19.65 24.91
N LEU A 289 7.84 -19.97 24.12
CA LEU A 289 8.42 -19.09 23.11
C LEU A 289 8.76 -19.87 21.85
N ARG A 290 8.88 -19.17 20.72
CA ARG A 290 9.37 -19.71 19.45
C ARG A 290 10.64 -19.00 19.07
N LEU A 291 11.75 -19.72 19.03
CA LEU A 291 13.08 -19.16 18.78
C LEU A 291 13.44 -19.24 17.31
N GLY A 292 13.57 -18.08 16.65
CA GLY A 292 14.20 -17.97 15.34
C GLY A 292 15.66 -17.53 15.49
N PHE A 293 16.62 -18.33 15.04
CA PHE A 293 18.05 -18.00 15.16
C PHE A 293 18.49 -17.13 13.99
N ARG A 294 18.82 -15.86 14.24
CA ARG A 294 19.28 -14.95 13.19
C ARG A 294 20.14 -13.82 13.73
N THR A 295 21.10 -13.38 12.93
CA THR A 295 21.95 -12.23 13.25
C THR A 295 21.72 -11.11 12.26
N VAL A 296 21.43 -9.91 12.75
CA VAL A 296 21.39 -8.68 11.95
C VAL A 296 22.65 -7.87 12.23
N GLU A 297 23.31 -7.40 11.20
CA GLU A 297 24.51 -6.56 11.34
C GLU A 297 24.62 -5.56 10.19
N ILE A 298 25.27 -4.41 10.46
CA ILE A 298 25.65 -3.46 9.42
C ILE A 298 27.16 -3.52 9.24
N ILE A 299 27.61 -3.81 8.01
CA ILE A 299 29.03 -3.79 7.64
C ILE A 299 29.21 -2.75 6.52
N GLY A 300 29.75 -1.59 6.88
CA GLY A 300 29.82 -0.46 5.95
C GLY A 300 28.41 0.02 5.59
N ASP A 301 28.10 0.08 4.30
CA ASP A 301 26.80 0.49 3.78
C ASP A 301 25.85 -0.69 3.48
N GLN A 302 26.14 -1.86 4.04
CA GLN A 302 25.36 -3.08 3.85
C GLN A 302 24.69 -3.49 5.16
N LEU A 303 23.36 -3.52 5.17
CA LEU A 303 22.56 -4.22 6.16
C LEU A 303 22.47 -5.70 5.79
N LEU A 304 22.88 -6.57 6.72
CA LEU A 304 22.98 -8.00 6.51
C LEU A 304 22.06 -8.75 7.49
N ALA A 305 21.47 -9.85 7.03
CA ALA A 305 20.95 -10.89 7.89
C ALA A 305 21.71 -12.19 7.60
N ASN A 306 22.18 -12.86 8.65
CA ASN A 306 22.88 -14.14 8.54
C ASN A 306 24.08 -14.08 7.56
N GLY A 307 24.77 -12.93 7.53
CA GLY A 307 25.94 -12.66 6.68
C GLY A 307 25.65 -12.32 5.22
N ARG A 308 24.37 -12.14 4.82
CA ARG A 308 23.97 -11.80 3.44
C ARG A 308 23.15 -10.51 3.39
N ARG A 309 23.30 -9.74 2.31
CA ARG A 309 22.66 -8.43 2.10
C ARG A 309 21.14 -8.59 2.02
N LEU A 310 20.41 -7.81 2.81
CA LEU A 310 18.96 -7.74 2.73
C LEU A 310 18.50 -6.90 1.53
N VAL A 311 17.40 -7.31 0.92
CA VAL A 311 16.63 -6.47 0.00
C VAL A 311 15.18 -6.53 0.45
N PHE A 312 14.63 -5.38 0.81
CA PHE A 312 13.26 -5.23 1.26
C PHE A 312 12.36 -5.05 0.05
N HIS A 313 11.52 -6.05 -0.14
CA HIS A 313 10.31 -5.98 -0.95
C HIS A 313 9.16 -5.84 0.03
N GLY A 314 9.03 -4.62 0.57
CA GLY A 314 8.22 -4.34 1.74
C GLY A 314 6.91 -3.60 1.45
N MET A 315 6.02 -3.61 2.44
CA MET A 315 4.78 -2.82 2.49
C MET A 315 4.69 -2.07 3.81
N ASN A 316 4.23 -0.82 3.79
CA ASN A 316 3.70 -0.16 4.99
C ASN A 316 2.33 -0.76 5.30
N ARG A 317 2.08 -1.10 6.57
CA ARG A 317 0.87 -1.80 7.00
C ARG A 317 0.28 -1.19 8.26
N HIS A 318 -0.87 -0.54 8.10
CA HIS A 318 -1.76 -0.18 9.20
C HIS A 318 -2.65 -1.35 9.66
N GLU A 319 -3.20 -1.26 10.87
CA GLU A 319 -4.33 -2.10 11.29
C GLU A 319 -5.64 -1.43 10.86
N ALA A 320 -6.17 -1.82 9.70
CA ALA A 320 -7.38 -1.23 9.14
C ALA A 320 -8.37 -2.28 8.67
N HIS A 321 -9.63 -2.08 9.02
CA HIS A 321 -10.74 -2.90 8.57
C HIS A 321 -12.00 -2.02 8.39
N PRO A 322 -12.76 -2.16 7.28
CA PRO A 322 -13.87 -1.26 6.97
C PRO A 322 -14.97 -1.17 8.03
N ASP A 323 -15.21 -2.29 8.72
CA ASP A 323 -16.28 -2.40 9.73
C ASP A 323 -15.77 -2.30 11.17
N ARG A 324 -14.46 -2.44 11.40
CA ARG A 324 -13.88 -2.61 12.73
C ARG A 324 -12.80 -1.59 13.08
N GLY A 325 -12.39 -0.77 12.12
CA GLY A 325 -11.28 0.17 12.31
C GLY A 325 -10.00 -0.58 12.65
N ARG A 326 -9.43 -0.29 13.82
CA ARG A 326 -8.17 -0.85 14.32
C ARG A 326 -8.30 -2.17 15.09
N VAL A 327 -9.50 -2.70 15.29
CA VAL A 327 -9.68 -3.91 16.11
C VAL A 327 -9.09 -5.13 15.39
N PHE A 328 -8.14 -5.78 16.06
CA PHE A 328 -7.43 -6.94 15.55
C PHE A 328 -8.34 -8.17 15.39
N ASN A 329 -8.10 -8.92 14.32
CA ASN A 329 -8.69 -10.24 14.11
C ASN A 329 -7.60 -11.15 13.53
N GLU A 330 -7.29 -12.25 14.23
CA GLU A 330 -6.16 -13.12 13.87
C GLU A 330 -6.36 -13.81 12.51
N GLU A 331 -7.57 -14.24 12.18
CA GLU A 331 -7.86 -14.91 10.91
C GLU A 331 -7.65 -13.95 9.74
N HIS A 332 -8.21 -12.74 9.83
CA HIS A 332 -7.99 -11.68 8.84
C HIS A 332 -6.50 -11.34 8.73
N ALA A 333 -5.80 -11.11 9.85
CA ALA A 333 -4.38 -10.78 9.83
C ALA A 333 -3.51 -11.90 9.23
N ARG A 334 -3.82 -13.17 9.49
CA ARG A 334 -3.10 -14.31 8.90
C ARG A 334 -3.30 -14.36 7.39
N GLU A 335 -4.53 -14.20 6.91
CA GLU A 335 -4.82 -14.18 5.48
C GLU A 335 -4.21 -12.93 4.79
N ASP A 336 -4.20 -11.80 5.48
CA ASP A 336 -3.57 -10.55 5.06
C ASP A 336 -2.06 -10.73 4.81
N LEU A 337 -1.33 -11.29 5.78
CA LEU A 337 0.10 -11.60 5.64
C LEU A 337 0.35 -12.73 4.63
N ALA A 338 -0.53 -13.73 4.53
CA ALA A 338 -0.41 -14.78 3.52
C ALA A 338 -0.59 -14.20 2.10
N ARG A 339 -1.46 -13.21 1.92
CA ARG A 339 -1.63 -12.48 0.66
C ARG A 339 -0.37 -11.71 0.29
N MET A 340 0.24 -11.00 1.24
CA MET A 340 1.55 -10.37 1.04
C MET A 340 2.56 -11.38 0.47
N LYS A 341 2.70 -12.57 1.08
CA LYS A 341 3.60 -13.63 0.58
C LYS A 341 3.24 -14.12 -0.84
N ARG A 342 1.95 -14.24 -1.17
CA ARG A 342 1.49 -14.60 -2.52
C ARG A 342 1.88 -13.57 -3.59
N PHE A 343 2.10 -12.32 -3.21
CA PHE A 343 2.55 -11.23 -4.08
C PHE A 343 4.03 -10.86 -3.86
N ASN A 344 4.84 -11.84 -3.46
CA ASN A 344 6.30 -11.72 -3.31
C ASN A 344 6.78 -10.70 -2.25
N VAL A 345 5.90 -10.19 -1.39
CA VAL A 345 6.29 -9.31 -0.27
C VAL A 345 7.08 -10.12 0.76
N ASN A 346 8.22 -9.58 1.18
CA ASN A 346 9.12 -10.22 2.16
C ASN A 346 9.30 -9.42 3.46
N ALA A 347 8.75 -8.20 3.53
CA ALA A 347 8.90 -7.32 4.68
C ALA A 347 7.66 -6.47 4.96
N ILE A 348 7.48 -6.07 6.22
CA ILE A 348 6.46 -5.10 6.62
C ILE A 348 7.10 -4.01 7.50
N ARG A 349 6.65 -2.77 7.31
CA ARG A 349 6.83 -1.69 8.28
C ARG A 349 5.49 -1.46 8.97
N THR A 350 5.50 -1.43 10.30
CA THR A 350 4.27 -1.25 11.10
C THR A 350 3.95 0.24 11.21
N SER A 351 3.59 0.86 10.10
CA SER A 351 3.25 2.29 10.02
C SER A 351 2.06 2.61 10.94
N HIS A 352 2.11 3.61 11.81
CA HIS A 352 3.31 4.17 12.46
C HIS A 352 3.26 3.93 13.97
N TYR A 353 3.08 2.67 14.34
CA TYR A 353 2.92 2.23 15.71
C TYR A 353 3.06 0.70 15.83
N PRO A 354 3.29 0.17 17.04
CA PRO A 354 3.36 -1.26 17.21
C PRO A 354 1.98 -1.90 16.92
N PRO A 355 1.93 -2.98 16.14
CA PRO A 355 0.68 -3.67 15.79
C PRO A 355 0.13 -4.39 17.03
N HIS A 356 -1.03 -5.04 16.91
CA HIS A 356 -1.44 -6.01 17.93
C HIS A 356 -0.31 -7.04 18.15
N PRO A 357 0.03 -7.40 19.40
CA PRO A 357 1.22 -8.23 19.67
C PRO A 357 1.19 -9.59 18.95
N ARG A 358 0.00 -10.16 18.76
CA ARG A 358 -0.18 -11.41 18.00
C ARG A 358 0.24 -11.33 16.52
N LEU A 359 0.33 -10.14 15.92
CA LEU A 359 0.79 -10.02 14.53
C LEU A 359 2.24 -10.47 14.37
N LEU A 360 3.11 -10.21 15.35
CA LEU A 360 4.52 -10.59 15.28
C LEU A 360 4.74 -12.09 15.38
N ASP A 361 3.84 -12.78 16.10
CA ASP A 361 3.81 -14.24 16.05
C ASP A 361 3.54 -14.77 14.64
N LEU A 362 2.64 -14.11 13.89
CA LEU A 362 2.33 -14.48 12.51
C LEU A 362 3.49 -14.13 11.56
N ALA A 363 4.15 -12.99 11.77
CA ALA A 363 5.32 -12.58 10.98
C ALA A 363 6.52 -13.53 11.19
N ASP A 364 6.76 -13.98 12.42
CA ASP A 364 7.76 -15.01 12.74
C ASP A 364 7.45 -16.34 12.02
N GLU A 365 6.17 -16.73 11.96
CA GLU A 365 5.72 -18.02 11.40
C GLU A 365 5.68 -18.02 9.87
N LEU A 366 5.13 -16.97 9.25
CA LEU A 366 4.95 -16.86 7.80
C LEU A 366 6.22 -16.37 7.09
N GLY A 367 7.15 -15.77 7.85
CA GLY A 367 8.41 -15.24 7.34
C GLY A 367 8.27 -13.88 6.69
N LEU A 368 8.30 -12.83 7.50
CA LEU A 368 8.39 -11.44 7.06
C LEU A 368 9.43 -10.70 7.90
N TRP A 369 10.31 -9.93 7.26
CA TRP A 369 11.16 -8.97 7.96
C TRP A 369 10.31 -7.81 8.48
N VAL A 370 10.51 -7.39 9.72
CA VAL A 370 9.70 -6.35 10.34
C VAL A 370 10.57 -5.17 10.75
N VAL A 371 10.22 -3.98 10.24
CA VAL A 371 10.59 -2.69 10.83
C VAL A 371 9.48 -2.36 11.84
N LEU A 372 9.77 -2.54 13.13
CA LEU A 372 8.80 -2.33 14.18
C LEU A 372 8.91 -0.88 14.66
N GLU A 373 7.83 -0.13 14.44
CA GLU A 373 7.81 1.32 14.66
C GLU A 373 7.12 1.70 15.96
N CYS A 374 7.75 2.61 16.70
CA CYS A 374 7.20 3.22 17.90
C CYS A 374 5.99 4.08 17.56
N ASP A 375 5.03 4.13 18.48
CA ASP A 375 3.85 4.96 18.39
C ASP A 375 4.21 6.44 18.61
N LEU A 376 4.62 7.12 17.54
CA LEU A 376 5.05 8.51 17.58
C LEU A 376 4.93 9.20 16.22
N GLU A 377 4.11 10.26 16.15
CA GLU A 377 4.02 11.14 14.98
C GLU A 377 3.58 12.56 15.35
N THR A 378 4.29 13.59 14.86
CA THR A 378 4.01 15.01 15.17
C THR A 378 3.93 15.87 13.90
N HIS A 379 3.42 15.32 12.79
CA HIS A 379 3.56 15.91 11.46
C HIS A 379 2.96 17.32 11.33
N GLY A 380 1.80 17.56 11.95
CA GLY A 380 1.10 18.85 11.96
C GLY A 380 1.90 20.02 12.56
N PHE A 381 3.05 19.76 13.19
CA PHE A 381 3.98 20.79 13.64
C PHE A 381 4.89 21.35 12.54
N GLU A 382 5.07 20.67 11.40
CA GLU A 382 5.98 21.12 10.33
C GLU A 382 5.64 22.54 9.84
N GLY A 383 4.36 22.79 9.59
CA GLY A 383 3.83 24.09 9.17
C GLY A 383 3.70 25.14 10.29
N GLY A 384 4.23 24.86 11.50
CA GLY A 384 4.02 25.69 12.69
C GLY A 384 2.58 25.65 13.22
N GLY A 385 1.85 24.57 12.95
CA GLY A 385 0.45 24.39 13.33
C GLY A 385 -0.58 25.01 12.37
N ALA A 386 -0.15 25.58 11.25
CA ALA A 386 -1.06 26.02 10.18
C ALA A 386 -1.39 24.82 9.27
N GLY A 387 -2.68 24.47 9.15
CA GLY A 387 -3.13 23.38 8.29
C GLY A 387 -2.64 23.54 6.85
N ASN A 388 -2.15 22.45 6.27
CA ASN A 388 -1.86 22.36 4.85
C ASN A 388 -3.17 21.94 4.16
N ASP A 389 -3.85 22.89 3.51
CA ASP A 389 -5.08 22.60 2.78
C ASP A 389 -4.77 21.83 1.49
N TRP A 390 -4.84 20.50 1.59
CA TRP A 390 -4.71 19.57 0.46
C TRP A 390 -6.05 19.33 -0.28
N THR A 391 -7.13 20.00 0.13
CA THR A 391 -8.46 19.81 -0.47
C THR A 391 -8.67 20.64 -1.74
N HIS A 392 -9.55 20.13 -2.60
CA HIS A 392 -9.91 20.74 -3.88
C HIS A 392 -10.75 22.00 -3.69
N GLY A 393 -10.22 23.12 -4.20
CA GLY A 393 -10.96 24.38 -4.36
C GLY A 393 -10.24 25.30 -5.35
N ALA A 394 -10.92 25.68 -6.42
CA ALA A 394 -10.39 26.53 -7.49
C ALA A 394 -10.02 27.97 -7.05
N ASP A 395 -10.36 28.38 -5.82
CA ASP A 395 -10.28 29.77 -5.38
C ASP A 395 -9.05 30.14 -4.51
N ALA A 396 -8.11 29.22 -4.27
CA ALA A 396 -6.92 29.48 -3.43
C ALA A 396 -5.60 29.71 -4.20
N VAL A 397 -5.66 29.97 -5.51
CA VAL A 397 -4.48 30.00 -6.40
C VAL A 397 -3.49 31.14 -6.08
N ALA A 398 -3.92 32.24 -5.47
CA ALA A 398 -3.05 33.41 -5.23
C ALA A 398 -2.20 33.32 -3.94
N GLU A 399 -2.65 32.60 -2.90
CA GLU A 399 -1.88 32.39 -1.66
C GLU A 399 -1.00 31.12 -1.72
N ARG A 400 -1.40 30.10 -2.51
CA ARG A 400 -0.69 28.82 -2.70
C ARG A 400 0.74 29.00 -3.22
N THR A 401 0.98 29.92 -4.16
CA THR A 401 2.31 30.15 -4.77
C THR A 401 3.33 30.75 -3.79
N SER A 402 2.90 31.35 -2.68
CA SER A 402 3.78 32.02 -1.72
C SER A 402 4.29 31.11 -0.60
N ARG A 403 3.58 30.01 -0.30
CA ARG A 403 3.96 29.05 0.77
C ARG A 403 4.67 27.81 0.21
N LEU A 404 4.28 27.33 -0.98
CA LEU A 404 4.93 26.18 -1.63
C LEU A 404 6.36 26.49 -2.12
N THR A 405 6.68 27.76 -2.39
CA THR A 405 8.04 28.18 -2.76
C THR A 405 9.08 27.99 -1.64
N ALA A 406 8.66 27.75 -0.39
CA ALA A 406 9.56 27.49 0.73
C ALA A 406 9.93 26.01 0.90
N ARG A 407 9.09 25.06 0.46
CA ARG A 407 9.31 23.61 0.65
C ARG A 407 10.15 23.00 -0.48
N ASP A 408 10.01 23.50 -1.71
CA ASP A 408 10.68 22.94 -2.90
C ASP A 408 12.07 23.51 -3.25
N GLN A 409 12.54 24.56 -2.56
CA GLN A 409 13.84 25.19 -2.86
C GLN A 409 15.02 24.63 -2.06
N GLY A 410 14.97 23.39 -1.57
CA GLY A 410 16.04 22.85 -0.71
C GLY A 410 16.31 23.73 0.53
N HIS A 411 15.32 24.56 0.90
CA HIS A 411 15.33 25.25 2.17
C HIS A 411 14.79 24.24 3.17
N SER A 412 15.67 23.86 4.10
CA SER A 412 15.28 23.39 5.42
C SER A 412 14.00 24.08 5.87
N SER A 413 13.13 23.37 6.59
CA SER A 413 12.02 23.88 7.41
C SER A 413 12.48 25.02 8.35
N THR A 414 12.81 26.18 7.78
CA THR A 414 13.52 27.32 8.40
C THR A 414 12.79 28.63 8.16
N GLY A 415 11.55 28.56 7.68
CA GLY A 415 10.61 29.65 7.92
C GLY A 415 10.54 29.90 9.42
N ALA A 416 10.56 31.17 9.82
CA ALA A 416 10.43 31.53 11.23
C ALA A 416 9.08 30.99 11.76
N GLY A 417 9.11 29.86 12.46
CA GLY A 417 7.92 29.18 13.02
C GLY A 417 7.73 27.71 12.63
N ALA A 418 8.45 27.16 11.64
CA ALA A 418 8.37 25.74 11.30
C ALA A 418 8.86 24.86 12.46
N TRP A 419 8.14 23.77 12.76
CA TRP A 419 8.38 22.90 13.93
C TRP A 419 8.35 23.61 15.29
N ALA A 420 7.79 24.81 15.38
CA ALA A 420 7.67 25.52 16.65
C ALA A 420 6.83 24.69 17.64
N ALA A 421 7.34 24.55 18.87
CA ALA A 421 6.72 23.74 19.92
C ALA A 421 6.59 22.24 19.60
N ASN A 422 7.35 21.72 18.61
CA ASN A 422 7.39 20.28 18.32
C ASN A 422 7.81 19.49 19.59
N PRO A 423 6.99 18.52 20.06
CA PRO A 423 7.32 17.66 21.19
C PRO A 423 8.66 16.91 21.07
N SER A 424 9.18 16.69 19.84
CA SER A 424 10.46 16.00 19.61
C SER A 424 11.69 16.72 20.17
N ASP A 425 11.59 18.03 20.41
CA ASP A 425 12.68 18.85 20.98
C ASP A 425 12.27 19.63 22.24
N ASP A 426 11.05 19.44 22.76
CA ASP A 426 10.62 20.02 24.04
C ASP A 426 10.95 19.07 25.21
N PRO A 427 11.84 19.45 26.14
CA PRO A 427 12.22 18.61 27.28
C PRO A 427 11.05 18.17 28.18
N ALA A 428 9.92 18.90 28.17
CA ALA A 428 8.74 18.53 28.96
C ALA A 428 8.11 17.21 28.50
N TRP A 429 8.32 16.81 27.24
CA TRP A 429 7.81 15.56 26.67
C TRP A 429 8.80 14.39 26.72
N ARG A 430 10.04 14.63 27.16
CA ARG A 430 11.12 13.63 27.13
C ARG A 430 10.73 12.30 27.80
N ARG A 431 10.00 12.38 28.91
CA ARG A 431 9.55 11.19 29.64
C ARG A 431 8.51 10.39 28.88
N ALA A 432 7.58 11.06 28.17
CA ALA A 432 6.61 10.38 27.33
C ALA A 432 7.28 9.72 26.11
N TYR A 433 8.29 10.36 25.51
CA TYR A 433 9.06 9.79 24.39
C TYR A 433 9.82 8.52 24.82
N LEU A 434 10.52 8.58 25.96
CA LEU A 434 11.25 7.43 26.50
C LEU A 434 10.32 6.28 26.90
N ASP A 435 9.17 6.58 27.50
CA ASP A 435 8.17 5.56 27.83
C ASP A 435 7.61 4.86 26.59
N ARG A 436 7.30 5.63 25.54
CA ARG A 436 6.78 5.09 24.27
C ARG A 436 7.76 4.11 23.63
N ILE A 437 9.04 4.47 23.55
CA ILE A 437 10.04 3.56 22.96
C ILE A 437 10.36 2.36 23.87
N GLU A 438 10.39 2.56 25.20
CA GLU A 438 10.62 1.47 26.14
C GLU A 438 9.50 0.42 26.02
N ARG A 439 8.24 0.87 25.97
CA ARG A 439 7.08 -0.03 25.82
C ARG A 439 7.02 -0.71 24.47
N THR A 440 7.48 -0.05 23.42
CA THR A 440 7.61 -0.61 22.08
C THR A 440 8.63 -1.76 22.07
N VAL A 441 9.86 -1.49 22.51
CA VAL A 441 10.96 -2.46 22.46
C VAL A 441 10.73 -3.61 23.44
N GLU A 442 10.35 -3.31 24.69
CA GLU A 442 10.21 -4.34 25.73
C GLU A 442 9.13 -5.35 25.38
N ARG A 443 8.02 -4.92 24.74
CA ARG A 443 6.94 -5.80 24.32
C ARG A 443 7.40 -6.84 23.32
N ASP A 444 8.23 -6.44 22.35
CA ASP A 444 8.44 -7.18 21.09
C ASP A 444 9.87 -7.73 20.90
N LYS A 445 10.79 -7.48 21.83
CA LYS A 445 12.23 -7.85 21.76
C LYS A 445 12.55 -9.33 21.49
N ASN A 446 11.60 -10.25 21.72
CA ASN A 446 11.77 -11.70 21.52
C ASN A 446 11.51 -12.17 20.08
N HIS A 447 10.89 -11.35 19.23
CA HIS A 447 10.50 -11.77 17.87
C HIS A 447 11.69 -11.74 16.90
N ALA A 448 11.85 -12.83 16.14
CA ALA A 448 12.93 -12.99 15.17
C ALA A 448 12.71 -12.13 13.92
N SER A 449 11.45 -11.94 13.54
CA SER A 449 11.00 -11.10 12.44
C SER A 449 11.40 -9.64 12.58
N VAL A 450 11.40 -9.10 13.81
CA VAL A 450 11.83 -7.73 14.06
C VAL A 450 13.33 -7.61 13.85
N ILE A 451 13.73 -6.84 12.83
CA ILE A 451 15.13 -6.62 12.47
C ILE A 451 15.59 -5.18 12.69
N MET A 452 14.67 -4.23 12.80
CA MET A 452 14.94 -2.82 13.03
C MET A 452 13.89 -2.23 13.98
N TRP A 453 14.33 -1.29 14.81
CA TRP A 453 13.45 -0.46 15.63
C TRP A 453 13.32 0.92 14.98
N SER A 454 12.09 1.34 14.68
CA SER A 454 11.85 2.70 14.20
C SER A 454 11.38 3.61 15.34
N LEU A 455 11.93 4.82 15.42
CA LEU A 455 11.61 5.78 16.48
C LEU A 455 10.21 6.38 16.35
N GLY A 456 9.57 6.29 15.18
CA GLY A 456 8.32 6.95 14.83
C GLY A 456 8.34 7.42 13.37
N ASN A 457 7.38 8.28 13.00
CA ASN A 457 7.26 8.86 11.65
C ASN A 457 7.13 10.39 11.70
N GLU A 458 7.56 11.08 10.64
CA GLU A 458 7.35 12.52 10.37
C GLU A 458 7.32 13.48 11.58
N SER A 459 8.17 13.22 12.56
CA SER A 459 8.20 13.95 13.84
C SER A 459 9.31 15.02 13.91
N GLY A 460 9.83 15.45 12.76
CA GLY A 460 10.95 16.39 12.65
C GLY A 460 12.27 15.82 13.17
N THR A 461 12.99 16.57 14.01
CA THR A 461 14.18 16.09 14.71
C THR A 461 14.29 16.77 16.07
N GLY A 462 15.01 16.20 17.02
CA GLY A 462 15.17 16.82 18.34
C GLY A 462 15.84 15.94 19.39
N ALA A 463 16.11 16.53 20.55
CA ALA A 463 16.82 15.90 21.65
C ALA A 463 16.07 14.73 22.30
N ASN A 464 14.74 14.62 22.11
CA ASN A 464 13.96 13.50 22.63
C ASN A 464 14.04 12.27 21.71
N LEU A 465 14.02 12.47 20.38
CA LEU A 465 14.29 11.38 19.41
C LEU A 465 15.69 10.81 19.58
N ALA A 466 16.71 11.67 19.72
CA ALA A 466 18.07 11.23 20.01
C ALA A 466 18.18 10.46 21.35
N ALA A 467 17.32 10.78 22.33
CA ALA A 467 17.25 10.05 23.59
C ALA A 467 16.66 8.65 23.44
N MET A 468 15.61 8.52 22.62
CA MET A 468 15.01 7.24 22.30
C MET A 468 16.02 6.34 21.60
N ALA A 469 16.72 6.85 20.57
CA ALA A 469 17.77 6.12 19.87
C ALA A 469 18.87 5.64 20.83
N ALA A 470 19.38 6.54 21.68
CA ALA A 470 20.40 6.20 22.67
C ALA A 470 19.92 5.14 23.68
N TRP A 471 18.66 5.18 24.08
CA TRP A 471 18.07 4.17 24.96
C TRP A 471 17.98 2.81 24.25
N ILE A 472 17.58 2.76 22.98
CA ILE A 472 17.55 1.51 22.20
C ILE A 472 18.97 0.93 22.09
N HIS A 473 19.97 1.76 21.74
CA HIS A 473 21.35 1.29 21.60
C HIS A 473 21.93 0.71 22.89
N ASP A 474 21.52 1.23 24.05
CA ASP A 474 21.89 0.68 25.37
C ASP A 474 21.13 -0.62 25.68
N ARG A 475 19.83 -0.68 25.32
CA ARG A 475 18.95 -1.79 25.65
C ARG A 475 19.09 -3.00 24.73
N ASP A 476 19.16 -2.78 23.42
CA ASP A 476 19.16 -3.81 22.37
C ASP A 476 20.11 -3.45 21.22
N ALA A 477 21.37 -3.84 21.36
CA ALA A 477 22.36 -3.73 20.30
C ALA A 477 22.23 -4.79 19.19
N SER A 478 21.16 -5.62 19.16
CA SER A 478 20.98 -6.65 18.11
C SER A 478 20.27 -6.14 16.86
N ARG A 479 19.65 -4.96 16.93
CA ARG A 479 18.80 -4.41 15.86
C ARG A 479 19.18 -2.95 15.60
N PRO A 480 19.40 -2.55 14.34
CA PRO A 480 19.63 -1.15 13.99
C PRO A 480 18.43 -0.25 14.30
N VAL A 481 18.71 1.03 14.54
CA VAL A 481 17.72 2.09 14.72
C VAL A 481 17.43 2.78 13.40
N HIS A 482 16.15 2.83 13.05
CA HIS A 482 15.56 3.52 11.91
C HIS A 482 14.83 4.79 12.36
N TYR A 483 14.94 5.87 11.58
CA TYR A 483 14.05 7.04 11.63
C TYR A 483 14.32 7.93 10.42
N GLU A 484 13.28 8.24 9.65
CA GLU A 484 13.41 8.98 8.38
C GLU A 484 13.74 10.46 8.61
N GLY A 485 13.07 11.09 9.59
CA GLY A 485 13.20 12.52 9.88
C GLY A 485 14.60 12.97 10.35
N ASP A 486 15.51 12.03 10.69
CA ASP A 486 16.93 12.32 10.92
C ASP A 486 17.70 12.37 9.59
N TYR A 487 17.37 13.34 8.75
CA TYR A 487 18.02 13.53 7.45
C TYR A 487 19.54 13.59 7.53
N THR A 488 20.08 14.17 8.60
CA THR A 488 21.54 14.31 8.77
C THR A 488 22.20 13.02 9.22
N GLY A 489 21.46 12.10 9.83
CA GLY A 489 21.97 10.83 10.35
C GLY A 489 22.74 11.00 11.65
N ALA A 490 22.26 11.87 12.54
CA ALA A 490 22.84 12.20 13.83
C ALA A 490 22.74 11.06 14.86
N TYR A 491 21.68 10.25 14.82
CA TYR A 491 21.41 9.22 15.82
C TYR A 491 20.85 7.90 15.27
N THR A 492 20.65 7.77 13.96
CA THR A 492 20.18 6.53 13.30
C THR A 492 21.31 5.69 12.71
N ASP A 493 21.08 4.39 12.55
CA ASP A 493 22.06 3.44 12.00
C ASP A 493 21.91 3.22 10.48
N VAL A 494 20.70 3.43 9.96
CA VAL A 494 20.38 3.35 8.53
C VAL A 494 20.04 4.74 7.99
N TYR A 495 20.33 4.99 6.72
CA TYR A 495 19.81 6.17 6.04
C TYR A 495 18.45 5.82 5.43
N SER A 496 17.39 6.49 5.90
CA SER A 496 16.04 6.27 5.38
C SER A 496 15.53 7.54 4.72
N ARG A 497 14.73 7.35 3.67
CA ARG A 497 13.97 8.40 3.00
C ARG A 497 12.58 7.91 2.64
N MET A 498 11.64 8.84 2.62
CA MET A 498 10.36 8.64 1.93
C MET A 498 10.34 9.39 0.60
N TYR A 499 9.80 8.75 -0.43
CA TYR A 499 9.52 9.31 -1.75
C TYR A 499 10.69 10.05 -2.43
N SER A 500 11.95 9.68 -2.12
CA SER A 500 13.09 10.24 -2.86
C SER A 500 12.98 9.85 -4.32
N SER A 501 13.17 10.83 -5.21
CA SER A 501 13.03 10.60 -6.65
C SER A 501 14.00 9.53 -7.18
N VAL A 502 13.74 9.00 -8.37
CA VAL A 502 14.67 8.07 -9.03
C VAL A 502 16.08 8.66 -9.17
N PRO A 503 16.29 9.92 -9.62
CA PRO A 503 17.62 10.54 -9.64
C PRO A 503 18.25 10.72 -8.25
N GLU A 504 17.47 11.12 -7.24
CA GLU A 504 17.97 11.28 -5.86
C GLU A 504 18.44 9.93 -5.31
N THR A 505 17.62 8.88 -5.47
CA THR A 505 17.93 7.51 -5.05
C THR A 505 19.17 6.97 -5.76
N GLU A 506 19.31 7.24 -7.05
CA GLU A 506 20.53 6.89 -7.79
C GLU A 506 21.76 7.62 -7.24
N SER A 507 21.65 8.91 -6.89
CA SER A 507 22.76 9.68 -6.32
C SER A 507 23.13 9.23 -4.90
N ILE A 508 22.18 8.69 -4.14
CA ILE A 508 22.43 8.05 -2.84
C ILE A 508 23.21 6.75 -3.01
N GLY A 509 22.80 5.92 -3.99
CA GLY A 509 23.44 4.63 -4.28
C GLY A 509 24.84 4.74 -4.88
N ARG A 510 25.16 5.86 -5.52
CA ARG A 510 26.49 6.16 -6.08
C ARG A 510 27.47 6.69 -5.02
N ASP A 511 28.75 6.44 -5.27
CA ASP A 511 29.85 7.11 -4.57
C ASP A 511 30.15 8.48 -5.21
N ASP A 512 29.22 9.42 -5.07
CA ASP A 512 29.39 10.81 -5.52
C ASP A 512 29.37 11.83 -4.35
N THR A 513 29.54 13.11 -4.68
CA THR A 513 29.60 14.21 -3.71
C THR A 513 28.38 15.12 -3.76
N SER A 514 27.26 14.66 -4.32
CA SER A 514 26.04 15.47 -4.35
C SER A 514 25.52 15.68 -2.92
N LEU A 515 24.84 16.80 -2.69
CA LEU A 515 24.22 17.06 -1.39
C LEU A 515 22.92 16.27 -1.29
N LEU A 516 22.73 15.62 -0.14
CA LEU A 516 21.50 14.95 0.21
C LEU A 516 20.53 15.95 0.86
N LEU A 517 19.22 15.64 0.83
CA LEU A 517 18.18 16.47 1.46
C LEU A 517 18.57 16.83 2.90
N GLY A 518 18.44 18.12 3.25
CA GLY A 518 18.65 18.61 4.62
C GLY A 518 20.09 18.50 5.13
N CYS A 519 21.07 18.16 4.29
CA CYS A 519 22.44 17.87 4.71
C CYS A 519 23.47 18.89 4.20
N SER A 520 24.46 19.17 5.03
CA SER A 520 25.76 19.68 4.60
C SER A 520 26.59 18.59 3.91
N THR A 521 27.72 18.96 3.30
CA THR A 521 28.65 18.00 2.66
C THR A 521 29.12 16.89 3.62
N ALA A 522 29.40 17.23 4.89
CA ALA A 522 29.88 16.25 5.87
C ALA A 522 28.76 15.27 6.27
N GLU A 523 27.53 15.76 6.40
CA GLU A 523 26.36 14.93 6.72
C GLU A 523 25.97 14.06 5.53
N SER A 524 26.04 14.58 4.30
CA SER A 524 25.85 13.77 3.09
C SER A 524 26.88 12.66 2.97
N ALA A 525 28.15 12.95 3.28
CA ALA A 525 29.19 11.93 3.32
C ALA A 525 28.94 10.89 4.42
N ARG A 526 28.47 11.30 5.60
CA ARG A 526 28.09 10.40 6.70
C ARG A 526 26.91 9.50 6.32
N GLN A 527 25.86 10.02 5.71
CA GLN A 527 24.71 9.19 5.30
C GLN A 527 25.09 8.16 4.24
N ARG A 528 25.97 8.52 3.31
CA ARG A 528 26.51 7.58 2.30
C ARG A 528 27.36 6.45 2.90
N THR A 529 27.75 6.49 4.18
CA THR A 529 28.40 5.32 4.81
C THR A 529 27.42 4.30 5.35
N LYS A 530 26.11 4.57 5.31
CA LYS A 530 25.06 3.72 5.89
C LYS A 530 24.31 2.96 4.79
N PRO A 531 23.71 1.81 5.10
CA PRO A 531 22.71 1.21 4.23
C PRO A 531 21.54 2.18 4.04
N PHE A 532 21.02 2.22 2.82
CA PHE A 532 19.88 3.05 2.45
C PHE A 532 18.64 2.20 2.24
N LEU A 533 17.48 2.68 2.70
CA LEU A 533 16.19 2.10 2.36
C LEU A 533 15.15 3.20 2.16
N LEU A 534 14.15 2.92 1.33
CA LEU A 534 12.96 3.73 1.18
C LEU A 534 11.91 3.26 2.18
N CYS A 535 11.67 3.98 3.29
CA CYS A 535 10.63 3.57 4.24
C CYS A 535 9.23 3.77 3.66
N GLU A 536 9.09 4.60 2.65
CA GLU A 536 7.89 4.80 1.84
C GLU A 536 8.31 5.15 0.40
N TYR A 537 7.74 4.48 -0.60
CA TYR A 537 7.92 4.81 -2.01
C TYR A 537 6.74 4.34 -2.85
N VAL A 538 6.73 4.75 -4.13
CA VAL A 538 5.72 4.36 -5.15
C VAL A 538 4.30 4.37 -4.59
N HIS A 539 3.86 5.57 -4.17
CA HIS A 539 2.55 5.77 -3.55
C HIS A 539 1.40 5.19 -4.41
N ALA A 540 0.62 4.28 -3.83
CA ALA A 540 -0.25 3.35 -4.54
C ALA A 540 -1.69 3.86 -4.76
N MET A 541 -1.97 5.11 -4.38
CA MET A 541 -3.28 5.74 -4.50
C MET A 541 -3.88 5.72 -5.91
N GLY A 542 -5.08 5.14 -5.99
CA GLY A 542 -5.87 5.06 -7.22
C GLY A 542 -5.21 4.21 -8.30
N ASN A 543 -5.32 4.66 -9.54
CA ASN A 543 -4.65 4.00 -10.67
C ASN A 543 -3.17 4.43 -10.75
N GLY A 544 -2.31 3.55 -10.26
CA GLY A 544 -0.88 3.74 -10.06
C GLY A 544 -0.36 2.68 -9.07
N PRO A 545 0.95 2.61 -8.81
CA PRO A 545 1.97 3.57 -9.20
C PRO A 545 2.73 3.17 -10.48
N GLY A 546 3.32 4.16 -11.14
CA GLY A 546 4.42 3.95 -12.09
C GLY A 546 5.79 3.89 -11.39
N ALA A 547 6.83 3.61 -12.18
CA ALA A 547 8.26 3.66 -11.79
C ALA A 547 8.76 2.61 -10.77
N ILE A 548 7.95 1.60 -10.41
CA ILE A 548 8.40 0.50 -9.52
C ILE A 548 9.68 -0.16 -10.09
N ASP A 549 9.67 -0.43 -11.39
CA ASP A 549 10.80 -1.02 -12.14
C ASP A 549 12.07 -0.14 -12.10
N GLN A 550 11.92 1.18 -12.21
CA GLN A 550 13.05 2.11 -12.14
C GLN A 550 13.73 2.08 -10.77
N TYR A 551 12.98 1.97 -9.67
CA TYR A 551 13.57 1.83 -8.34
C TYR A 551 14.23 0.46 -8.17
N GLU A 552 13.60 -0.62 -8.62
CA GLU A 552 14.17 -1.97 -8.50
C GLU A 552 15.46 -2.13 -9.32
N ASP A 553 15.53 -1.51 -10.50
CA ASP A 553 16.75 -1.43 -11.32
C ASP A 553 17.92 -0.76 -10.59
N LEU A 554 17.64 0.22 -9.72
CA LEU A 554 18.65 0.86 -8.87
C LEU A 554 19.11 -0.06 -7.74
N VAL A 555 18.18 -0.79 -7.12
CA VAL A 555 18.46 -1.76 -6.05
C VAL A 555 19.37 -2.88 -6.55
N ASP A 556 19.17 -3.34 -7.78
CA ASP A 556 20.05 -4.32 -8.42
C ASP A 556 21.45 -3.78 -8.70
N ARG A 557 21.53 -2.51 -9.06
CA ARG A 557 22.76 -1.86 -9.51
C ARG A 557 23.66 -1.42 -8.35
N TYR A 558 23.08 -0.94 -7.27
CA TYR A 558 23.81 -0.31 -6.17
C TYR A 558 23.59 -1.07 -4.85
N PRO A 559 24.60 -1.81 -4.36
CA PRO A 559 24.48 -2.61 -3.14
C PRO A 559 24.02 -1.81 -1.90
N ARG A 560 24.33 -0.50 -1.83
CA ARG A 560 23.89 0.38 -0.73
C ARG A 560 22.38 0.50 -0.60
N LEU A 561 21.63 0.31 -1.68
CA LEU A 561 20.18 0.46 -1.69
C LEU A 561 19.54 -0.87 -1.30
N HIS A 562 18.83 -0.95 -0.18
CA HIS A 562 18.24 -2.19 0.34
C HIS A 562 16.75 -2.32 -0.03
N GLY A 563 16.31 -1.73 -1.13
CA GLY A 563 14.89 -1.72 -1.51
C GLY A 563 14.06 -0.74 -0.70
N GLY A 564 12.79 -1.08 -0.51
CA GLY A 564 11.85 -0.18 0.14
C GLY A 564 10.51 -0.80 0.52
N PHE A 565 9.67 0.03 1.13
CA PHE A 565 8.33 -0.30 1.58
C PHE A 565 7.32 0.56 0.84
N VAL A 566 6.43 -0.08 0.06
CA VAL A 566 5.38 0.63 -0.68
C VAL A 566 4.47 1.37 0.31
N TRP A 567 4.01 2.56 -0.06
CA TRP A 567 2.92 3.26 0.62
C TRP A 567 1.61 3.14 -0.18
N GLU A 568 0.58 2.44 0.29
CA GLU A 568 0.63 1.49 1.41
C GLU A 568 -0.08 0.18 1.06
N TRP A 569 -0.27 -0.70 2.06
CA TRP A 569 -0.85 -2.01 1.79
C TRP A 569 -2.31 -1.94 1.38
N ARG A 570 -3.15 -1.13 2.05
CA ARG A 570 -4.62 -1.24 1.96
C ARG A 570 -5.33 0.12 2.07
N ASP A 571 -6.36 0.31 1.25
CA ASP A 571 -7.32 1.42 1.41
C ASP A 571 -8.10 1.33 2.74
N HIS A 572 -8.18 2.43 3.48
CA HIS A 572 -8.90 2.48 4.76
C HIS A 572 -10.37 2.92 4.66
N GLY A 573 -11.06 2.55 3.60
CA GLY A 573 -12.48 2.86 3.44
C GLY A 573 -13.34 2.30 4.55
N ILE A 574 -14.20 3.14 5.14
CA ILE A 574 -15.17 2.74 6.17
C ILE A 574 -16.49 2.39 5.50
N ARG A 575 -17.00 1.17 5.73
CA ARG A 575 -18.27 0.74 5.13
C ARG A 575 -19.41 1.55 5.73
N THR A 576 -20.18 2.20 4.86
CA THR A 576 -21.32 3.04 5.26
C THR A 576 -22.41 3.00 4.17
N HIS A 577 -23.52 3.70 4.41
CA HIS A 577 -24.66 3.72 3.50
C HIS A 577 -25.10 5.15 3.19
N THR A 578 -25.56 5.36 1.96
CA THR A 578 -26.29 6.57 1.58
C THR A 578 -27.64 6.66 2.32
N PRO A 579 -28.30 7.84 2.34
CA PRO A 579 -29.63 7.97 2.95
C PRO A 579 -30.72 7.04 2.38
N ASP A 580 -30.56 6.56 1.14
CA ASP A 580 -31.45 5.59 0.48
C ASP A 580 -30.97 4.13 0.61
N GLY A 581 -29.89 3.88 1.34
CA GLY A 581 -29.44 2.54 1.74
C GLY A 581 -28.47 1.86 0.76
N VAL A 582 -27.83 2.61 -0.15
CA VAL A 582 -26.77 2.10 -1.01
C VAL A 582 -25.47 2.03 -0.21
N GLU A 583 -24.89 0.84 -0.13
CA GLU A 583 -23.61 0.62 0.54
C GLU A 583 -22.43 1.18 -0.27
N PHE A 584 -21.48 1.80 0.41
CA PHE A 584 -20.20 2.23 -0.17
C PHE A 584 -19.10 2.30 0.90
N PHE A 585 -17.85 2.50 0.46
CA PHE A 585 -16.72 2.78 1.34
C PHE A 585 -16.47 4.29 1.40
N GLY A 586 -16.72 4.88 2.57
CA GLY A 586 -16.50 6.30 2.82
C GLY A 586 -15.05 6.62 3.14
N TYR A 587 -14.62 7.81 2.73
CA TYR A 587 -13.33 8.44 3.02
C TYR A 587 -13.54 9.82 3.68
N GLY A 588 -12.47 10.57 3.96
CA GLY A 588 -12.59 11.82 4.71
C GLY A 588 -13.53 12.83 4.07
N GLY A 589 -14.43 13.40 4.88
CA GLY A 589 -15.49 14.31 4.44
C GLY A 589 -16.86 13.64 4.39
N ASP A 590 -16.92 12.31 4.20
CA ASP A 590 -18.18 11.57 4.17
C ASP A 590 -18.86 11.48 5.53
N PHE A 591 -18.14 11.80 6.61
CA PHE A 591 -18.60 11.73 7.99
C PHE A 591 -18.89 13.11 8.60
N GLY A 592 -18.83 14.17 7.80
CA GLY A 592 -19.15 15.54 8.21
C GLY A 592 -18.05 16.22 9.01
N GLU A 593 -16.79 15.82 8.79
CA GLU A 593 -15.63 16.49 9.38
C GLU A 593 -15.57 17.97 9.00
N VAL A 594 -15.07 18.80 9.92
CA VAL A 594 -14.85 20.24 9.66
C VAL A 594 -13.61 20.47 8.78
N VAL A 595 -12.59 19.65 8.99
CA VAL A 595 -11.36 19.58 8.19
C VAL A 595 -11.09 18.11 7.91
N HIS A 596 -10.68 17.80 6.68
CA HIS A 596 -10.36 16.44 6.24
C HIS A 596 -9.44 16.48 5.02
N ASP A 597 -8.85 15.33 4.67
CA ASP A 597 -7.93 15.20 3.52
C ASP A 597 -8.49 14.32 2.38
N GLY A 598 -9.80 14.10 2.40
CA GLY A 598 -10.53 13.47 1.29
C GLY A 598 -10.21 11.99 1.16
N ASN A 599 -10.00 11.54 -0.08
CA ASN A 599 -9.67 10.15 -0.39
C ASN A 599 -8.18 9.80 -0.23
N PHE A 600 -7.34 10.65 0.38
CA PHE A 600 -5.93 10.28 0.62
C PHE A 600 -5.80 9.00 1.45
N VAL A 601 -6.76 8.68 2.32
CA VAL A 601 -6.81 7.42 3.08
C VAL A 601 -7.12 6.17 2.22
N MET A 602 -7.33 6.35 0.91
CA MET A 602 -7.63 5.29 -0.07
C MET A 602 -6.42 5.11 -1.00
N ASP A 603 -5.30 4.74 -0.40
CA ASP A 603 -3.95 4.75 -0.98
C ASP A 603 -3.21 3.40 -0.91
N GLY A 604 -3.95 2.31 -0.84
CA GLY A 604 -3.42 0.96 -0.74
C GLY A 604 -2.97 0.35 -2.06
N MET A 605 -2.38 -0.86 -1.98
CA MET A 605 -2.21 -1.80 -3.09
C MET A 605 -3.39 -2.77 -3.22
N ILE A 606 -4.26 -2.81 -2.21
CA ILE A 606 -5.52 -3.55 -2.19
C ILE A 606 -6.66 -2.62 -1.74
N LEU A 607 -7.85 -2.86 -2.29
CA LEU A 607 -9.05 -2.14 -1.90
C LEU A 607 -9.50 -2.53 -0.49
N SER A 608 -10.40 -1.73 0.07
CA SER A 608 -10.96 -1.92 1.42
C SER A 608 -11.63 -3.28 1.62
N ASP A 609 -12.11 -3.92 0.54
CA ASP A 609 -12.75 -5.24 0.54
C ASP A 609 -11.80 -6.42 0.27
N ASP A 610 -10.48 -6.24 0.46
CA ASP A 610 -9.43 -7.23 0.19
C ASP A 610 -9.09 -7.46 -1.29
N THR A 611 -9.75 -6.78 -2.24
CA THR A 611 -9.47 -6.96 -3.68
C THR A 611 -8.09 -6.44 -4.06
N PRO A 612 -7.19 -7.28 -4.61
CA PRO A 612 -5.90 -6.84 -5.12
C PRO A 612 -6.05 -5.90 -6.33
N MET A 613 -5.40 -4.74 -6.28
CA MET A 613 -5.39 -3.83 -7.43
C MET A 613 -4.33 -4.26 -8.46
N PRO A 614 -4.46 -3.83 -9.74
CA PRO A 614 -3.47 -4.12 -10.79
C PRO A 614 -2.04 -3.77 -10.40
N SER A 615 -1.87 -2.71 -9.60
CA SER A 615 -0.59 -2.28 -9.04
C SER A 615 0.11 -3.33 -8.20
N LEU A 616 -0.62 -4.15 -7.44
CA LEU A 616 -0.03 -5.24 -6.66
C LEU A 616 0.50 -6.37 -7.55
N TYR A 617 -0.15 -6.62 -8.69
CA TYR A 617 0.34 -7.57 -9.69
C TYR A 617 1.59 -7.03 -10.38
N GLU A 618 1.59 -5.74 -10.74
CA GLU A 618 2.77 -5.05 -11.30
C GLU A 618 3.95 -5.13 -10.33
N TYR A 619 3.72 -4.80 -9.06
CA TYR A 619 4.72 -4.94 -8.00
C TYR A 619 5.28 -6.36 -7.95
N ALA A 620 4.42 -7.38 -7.84
CA ALA A 620 4.84 -8.77 -7.73
C ALA A 620 5.65 -9.26 -8.95
N ALA A 621 5.36 -8.74 -10.14
CA ALA A 621 6.11 -9.03 -11.35
C ALA A 621 7.51 -8.37 -11.33
N VAL A 622 7.61 -7.12 -10.86
CA VAL A 622 8.88 -6.39 -10.77
C VAL A 622 9.81 -7.01 -9.72
N VAL A 623 9.27 -7.35 -8.53
CA VAL A 623 10.07 -7.90 -7.41
C VAL A 623 10.20 -9.43 -7.44
N ALA A 624 9.83 -10.06 -8.57
CA ALA A 624 9.78 -11.52 -8.66
C ALA A 624 11.12 -12.18 -8.29
N PRO A 625 11.11 -13.27 -7.48
CA PRO A 625 12.32 -13.88 -6.95
C PRO A 625 13.16 -14.64 -8.01
N PHE A 626 12.65 -14.76 -9.24
CA PHE A 626 13.34 -15.38 -10.36
C PHE A 626 13.20 -14.53 -11.62
N ARG A 627 14.29 -14.38 -12.37
CA ARG A 627 14.30 -13.68 -13.66
C ARG A 627 14.72 -14.60 -14.79
N PHE A 628 14.05 -14.46 -15.93
CA PHE A 628 14.28 -15.24 -17.14
C PHE A 628 14.92 -14.38 -18.23
N THR A 629 16.00 -14.85 -18.85
CA THR A 629 16.62 -14.20 -20.02
C THR A 629 16.86 -15.23 -21.11
N VAL A 630 16.12 -15.10 -22.22
CA VAL A 630 16.23 -16.02 -23.37
C VAL A 630 17.42 -15.62 -24.24
N ALA A 631 18.24 -16.61 -24.64
CA ALA A 631 19.35 -16.40 -25.54
C ALA A 631 18.87 -15.94 -26.93
N ALA A 632 19.64 -15.09 -27.60
CA ALA A 632 19.26 -14.52 -28.90
C ALA A 632 19.11 -15.56 -30.03
N ASP A 633 19.75 -16.73 -29.90
CA ASP A 633 19.61 -17.86 -30.83
C ASP A 633 18.44 -18.79 -30.49
N LEU A 634 17.69 -18.48 -29.42
CA LEU A 634 16.58 -19.26 -28.88
C LEU A 634 16.99 -20.69 -28.46
N GLY A 635 18.28 -20.92 -28.21
CA GLY A 635 18.80 -22.23 -27.80
C GLY A 635 18.70 -22.50 -26.30
N SER A 636 18.71 -21.45 -25.47
CA SER A 636 18.74 -21.57 -24.00
C SER A 636 18.04 -20.42 -23.29
N VAL A 637 17.77 -20.60 -22.00
CA VAL A 637 17.29 -19.58 -21.07
C VAL A 637 18.16 -19.54 -19.83
N ASP A 638 18.57 -18.32 -19.44
CA ASP A 638 19.20 -18.06 -18.15
C ASP A 638 18.11 -17.79 -17.11
N ILE A 639 18.19 -18.49 -15.99
CA ILE A 639 17.29 -18.34 -14.83
C ILE A 639 18.13 -17.85 -13.66
N ARG A 640 17.90 -16.61 -13.22
CA ARG A 640 18.61 -15.99 -12.09
C ARG A 640 17.74 -16.02 -10.84
N SER A 641 18.29 -16.53 -9.72
CA SER A 641 17.65 -16.41 -8.40
C SER A 641 17.98 -15.05 -7.76
N MET A 642 16.94 -14.32 -7.38
CA MET A 642 17.03 -13.06 -6.64
C MET A 642 16.83 -13.26 -5.13
N ARG A 643 16.70 -14.52 -4.67
CA ARG A 643 16.49 -14.86 -3.26
C ARG A 643 17.70 -14.55 -2.38
N HIS A 644 17.43 -14.40 -1.08
CA HIS A 644 18.39 -14.08 -0.03
C HIS A 644 19.06 -15.32 0.58
N SER A 645 18.29 -16.36 0.91
CA SER A 645 18.66 -17.42 1.87
C SER A 645 18.53 -18.83 1.32
N VAL A 646 17.42 -19.15 0.65
CA VAL A 646 17.14 -20.50 0.15
C VAL A 646 17.50 -20.66 -1.32
N ASP A 647 17.82 -21.90 -1.72
CA ASP A 647 17.96 -22.25 -3.13
C ASP A 647 16.59 -22.35 -3.84
N SER A 648 16.55 -22.87 -5.07
CA SER A 648 15.32 -23.03 -5.84
C SER A 648 14.71 -24.44 -5.78
N ALA A 649 15.08 -25.28 -4.79
CA ALA A 649 14.61 -26.67 -4.75
C ALA A 649 13.09 -26.80 -4.53
N ASP A 650 12.48 -25.82 -3.87
CA ASP A 650 11.03 -25.67 -3.66
C ASP A 650 10.27 -25.20 -4.92
N VAL A 651 10.96 -24.95 -6.03
CA VAL A 651 10.39 -24.35 -7.25
C VAL A 651 10.47 -25.28 -8.45
N GLU A 652 9.36 -25.40 -9.18
CA GLU A 652 9.28 -25.99 -10.52
C GLU A 652 9.28 -24.88 -11.57
N PHE A 653 10.13 -25.02 -12.58
CA PHE A 653 10.19 -24.11 -13.72
C PHE A 653 9.47 -24.73 -14.90
N VAL A 654 8.44 -24.08 -15.41
CA VAL A 654 7.66 -24.55 -16.55
C VAL A 654 7.70 -23.54 -17.69
N TRP A 655 7.47 -24.01 -18.90
CA TRP A 655 7.38 -23.18 -20.09
C TRP A 655 6.17 -23.55 -20.94
N ARG A 656 5.65 -22.58 -21.70
CA ARG A 656 4.68 -22.79 -22.78
C ARG A 656 4.99 -21.91 -23.98
N ARG A 657 4.71 -22.41 -25.17
CA ARG A 657 4.76 -21.68 -26.43
C ARG A 657 3.35 -21.49 -26.96
N GLU A 658 2.97 -20.25 -27.21
CA GLU A 658 1.66 -19.88 -27.73
C GLU A 658 1.81 -19.35 -29.16
N GLN A 659 0.97 -19.84 -30.10
CA GLN A 659 0.87 -19.36 -31.47
C GLN A 659 -0.48 -18.65 -31.61
N ASP A 660 -0.47 -17.34 -31.87
CA ASP A 660 -1.67 -16.48 -31.87
C ASP A 660 -2.54 -16.66 -30.60
N GLY A 661 -1.86 -16.84 -29.46
CA GLY A 661 -2.49 -17.05 -28.15
C GLY A 661 -3.05 -18.44 -27.90
N VAL A 662 -2.82 -19.40 -28.81
CA VAL A 662 -3.17 -20.82 -28.64
C VAL A 662 -1.92 -21.61 -28.26
N GLU A 663 -1.98 -22.36 -27.16
CA GLU A 663 -0.86 -23.20 -26.74
C GLU A 663 -0.51 -24.25 -27.83
N SER A 664 0.74 -24.22 -28.27
CA SER A 664 1.31 -25.10 -29.29
C SER A 664 2.26 -26.15 -28.71
N ALA A 665 2.90 -25.84 -27.58
CA ALA A 665 3.77 -26.73 -26.83
C ALA A 665 3.92 -26.23 -25.39
N SER A 666 4.20 -27.13 -24.45
CA SER A 666 4.49 -26.81 -23.05
C SER A 666 5.31 -27.92 -22.40
N GLY A 667 5.93 -27.63 -21.26
CA GLY A 667 6.67 -28.62 -20.48
C GLY A 667 7.35 -28.04 -19.24
N THR A 668 8.05 -28.90 -18.51
CA THR A 668 8.91 -28.54 -17.37
C THR A 668 10.36 -28.42 -17.84
N LEU A 669 11.09 -27.45 -17.31
CA LEU A 669 12.54 -27.31 -17.48
C LEU A 669 13.27 -28.13 -16.41
N GLU A 670 14.25 -28.93 -16.83
CA GLU A 670 15.15 -29.62 -15.92
C GLU A 670 16.22 -28.64 -15.42
N VAL A 671 15.95 -28.00 -14.28
CA VAL A 671 16.81 -26.97 -13.70
C VAL A 671 17.47 -27.52 -12.43
N PRO A 672 18.81 -27.54 -12.32
CA PRO A 672 19.46 -27.84 -11.04
C PRO A 672 19.09 -26.78 -10.00
N ALA A 673 19.08 -27.14 -8.72
CA ALA A 673 18.80 -26.18 -7.65
C ALA A 673 19.75 -24.97 -7.75
N ILE A 674 19.17 -23.78 -7.92
CA ILE A 674 19.89 -22.53 -8.07
C ILE A 674 20.07 -21.94 -6.68
N ALA A 675 21.31 -21.84 -6.21
CA ALA A 675 21.59 -21.18 -4.93
C ALA A 675 21.16 -19.71 -4.97
N ALA A 676 20.80 -19.16 -3.80
CA ALA A 676 20.44 -17.75 -3.64
C ALA A 676 21.47 -16.81 -4.31
N GLY A 677 21.04 -15.97 -5.24
CA GLY A 677 21.87 -15.00 -5.98
C GLY A 677 22.59 -15.55 -7.23
N GLU A 678 22.55 -16.85 -7.48
CA GLU A 678 23.20 -17.51 -8.62
C GLU A 678 22.29 -17.59 -9.86
N THR A 679 22.89 -17.96 -10.99
CA THR A 679 22.19 -18.15 -12.27
C THR A 679 22.44 -19.57 -12.79
N ALA A 680 21.41 -20.20 -13.34
CA ALA A 680 21.54 -21.43 -14.12
C ALA A 680 21.11 -21.20 -15.57
N THR A 681 21.88 -21.72 -16.52
CA THR A 681 21.54 -21.73 -17.95
C THR A 681 20.98 -23.10 -18.32
N VAL A 682 19.82 -23.13 -18.97
CA VAL A 682 19.11 -24.35 -19.34
C VAL A 682 18.78 -24.35 -20.82
N ASP A 683 19.04 -25.47 -21.50
CA ASP A 683 18.70 -25.64 -22.91
C ASP A 683 17.18 -25.61 -23.09
N LEU A 684 16.71 -24.85 -24.06
CA LEU A 684 15.30 -24.87 -24.44
C LEU A 684 15.01 -26.13 -25.25
N PRO A 685 13.89 -26.82 -25.00
CA PRO A 685 13.53 -27.99 -25.78
C PRO A 685 13.45 -27.63 -27.28
N PRO A 686 14.00 -28.47 -28.18
CA PRO A 686 13.92 -28.21 -29.61
C PRO A 686 12.46 -28.24 -30.02
N VAL A 687 11.94 -27.09 -30.43
CA VAL A 687 10.56 -27.01 -30.92
C VAL A 687 10.56 -27.49 -32.35
N ASP A 688 9.85 -28.59 -32.62
CA ASP A 688 9.78 -29.19 -33.95
C ASP A 688 9.25 -28.14 -34.95
N PRO A 689 10.04 -27.74 -35.97
CA PRO A 689 9.57 -26.78 -36.97
C PRO A 689 8.32 -27.27 -37.71
N GLY A 690 8.00 -28.56 -37.63
CA GLY A 690 6.89 -29.20 -38.33
C GLY A 690 5.50 -29.06 -37.70
N THR A 691 5.34 -28.44 -36.51
CA THR A 691 4.02 -28.05 -35.98
C THR A 691 3.68 -26.58 -36.22
N ALA A 692 4.67 -25.77 -36.65
CA ALA A 692 4.36 -24.61 -37.45
C ALA A 692 4.00 -25.15 -38.83
N ASP A 693 2.73 -25.10 -39.22
CA ASP A 693 2.38 -25.20 -40.64
C ASP A 693 3.32 -24.22 -41.35
N ALA A 694 4.21 -24.76 -42.20
CA ALA A 694 5.17 -23.97 -42.95
C ALA A 694 4.38 -23.07 -43.92
N GLY A 695 3.89 -21.93 -43.41
CA GLY A 695 2.86 -21.13 -44.03
C GLY A 695 1.97 -20.27 -43.11
N THR A 696 2.03 -20.36 -41.77
CA THR A 696 1.20 -19.49 -40.90
C THR A 696 1.92 -18.19 -40.52
N ASP A 697 1.44 -17.06 -41.04
CA ASP A 697 1.92 -15.67 -40.78
C ASP A 697 1.60 -15.15 -39.35
N GLY A 698 1.56 -16.01 -38.32
CA GLY A 698 1.08 -15.69 -36.96
C GLY A 698 2.15 -15.33 -35.92
N GLU A 699 1.77 -14.67 -34.82
CA GLU A 699 2.66 -14.30 -33.69
C GLU A 699 2.97 -15.54 -32.82
N SER A 700 4.21 -15.67 -32.34
CA SER A 700 4.63 -16.77 -31.46
C SER A 700 5.32 -16.26 -30.20
N TRP A 701 4.84 -16.69 -29.03
CA TRP A 701 5.31 -16.22 -27.72
C TRP A 701 5.76 -17.40 -26.86
N LEU A 702 6.87 -17.23 -26.15
CA LEU A 702 7.40 -18.19 -25.19
C LEU A 702 7.21 -17.62 -23.78
N THR A 703 6.48 -18.33 -22.93
CA THR A 703 6.22 -17.94 -21.54
C THR A 703 6.89 -18.92 -20.59
N PHE A 704 7.55 -18.41 -19.55
CA PHE A 704 8.17 -19.17 -18.46
C PHE A 704 7.51 -18.81 -17.14
N GLU A 705 7.36 -19.80 -16.27
CA GLU A 705 6.85 -19.59 -14.91
C GLU A 705 7.70 -20.36 -13.89
N ALA A 706 7.98 -19.70 -12.77
CA ALA A 706 8.50 -20.33 -11.56
C ALA A 706 7.32 -20.57 -10.60
N ARG A 707 7.04 -21.83 -10.28
CA ARG A 707 5.89 -22.24 -9.45
C ARG A 707 6.34 -22.97 -8.20
N LEU A 708 5.61 -22.81 -7.09
CA LEU A 708 5.83 -23.65 -5.91
C LEU A 708 5.59 -25.12 -6.24
N ARG A 709 6.51 -26.01 -5.83
CA ARG A 709 6.34 -27.46 -5.96
C ARG A 709 5.31 -28.01 -4.98
N ASP A 710 5.36 -27.53 -3.75
CA ASP A 710 4.58 -28.02 -2.63
C ASP A 710 3.77 -26.88 -1.99
N THR A 711 2.65 -27.23 -1.35
CA THR A 711 1.85 -26.29 -0.56
C THR A 711 2.67 -25.77 0.61
N SER A 712 2.71 -24.45 0.76
CA SER A 712 3.33 -23.74 1.89
C SER A 712 2.28 -23.31 2.92
N THR A 713 2.70 -22.58 3.96
CA THR A 713 1.78 -22.01 4.95
C THR A 713 0.92 -20.85 4.40
N TRP A 714 1.22 -20.34 3.19
CA TRP A 714 0.61 -19.14 2.63
C TRP A 714 0.11 -19.30 1.18
N ALA A 715 0.47 -20.38 0.48
CA ALA A 715 -0.01 -20.68 -0.86
C ALA A 715 -0.03 -22.18 -1.16
N GLU A 716 -0.92 -22.57 -2.06
CA GLU A 716 -0.99 -23.94 -2.58
C GLU A 716 0.13 -24.25 -3.58
N ALA A 717 0.44 -25.54 -3.75
CA ALA A 717 1.31 -26.01 -4.83
C ALA A 717 0.83 -25.48 -6.18
N GLY A 718 1.78 -25.08 -7.04
CA GLY A 718 1.49 -24.48 -8.34
C GLY A 718 1.33 -22.95 -8.33
N HIS A 719 1.36 -22.30 -7.17
CA HIS A 719 1.36 -20.82 -7.09
C HIS A 719 2.54 -20.22 -7.86
N VAL A 720 2.25 -19.25 -8.72
CA VAL A 720 3.25 -18.61 -9.59
C VAL A 720 3.99 -17.51 -8.82
N LEU A 721 5.31 -17.67 -8.69
CA LEU A 721 6.21 -16.70 -8.05
C LEU A 721 6.78 -15.70 -9.05
N ALA A 722 7.06 -16.16 -10.27
CA ALA A 722 7.64 -15.34 -11.32
C ALA A 722 7.10 -15.78 -12.68
N LEU A 723 6.89 -14.82 -13.57
CA LEU A 723 6.51 -15.05 -14.96
C LEU A 723 7.41 -14.21 -15.86
N GLY A 724 7.93 -14.80 -16.93
CA GLY A 724 8.67 -14.09 -17.99
C GLY A 724 8.12 -14.47 -19.36
N GLN A 725 8.06 -13.51 -20.29
CA GLN A 725 7.58 -13.76 -21.65
C GLN A 725 8.54 -13.19 -22.70
N HIS A 726 8.71 -13.91 -23.81
CA HIS A 726 9.58 -13.52 -24.92
C HIS A 726 8.88 -13.70 -26.27
N ASP A 727 9.00 -12.73 -27.16
CA ASP A 727 8.51 -12.81 -28.54
C ASP A 727 9.50 -13.64 -29.39
N VAL A 728 9.03 -14.77 -29.93
CA VAL A 728 9.79 -15.67 -30.80
C VAL A 728 9.18 -15.73 -32.20
N THR A 729 8.39 -14.73 -32.58
CA THR A 729 7.78 -14.63 -33.91
C THR A 729 8.86 -14.64 -34.99
N ALA A 730 8.81 -15.62 -35.89
CA ALA A 730 9.71 -15.65 -37.03
C ALA A 730 9.52 -14.38 -37.86
N LEU A 731 10.60 -13.69 -38.21
CA LEU A 731 10.56 -12.53 -39.10
C LEU A 731 10.22 -12.97 -40.53
N THR A 732 8.99 -13.39 -40.78
CA THR A 732 8.43 -13.43 -42.12
C THR A 732 8.10 -12.00 -42.53
N LEU A 733 8.57 -11.61 -43.71
CA LEU A 733 8.08 -10.41 -44.38
C LEU A 733 6.60 -10.66 -44.72
N ALA A 734 5.70 -10.43 -43.77
CA ALA A 734 4.28 -10.47 -44.03
C ALA A 734 4.03 -9.58 -45.25
N PRO A 735 3.37 -10.08 -46.32
CA PRO A 735 3.11 -9.26 -47.49
C PRO A 735 2.38 -8.01 -47.02
N ARG A 736 2.96 -6.83 -47.26
CA ARG A 736 2.30 -5.55 -46.96
C ARG A 736 0.90 -5.63 -47.53
N GLN A 737 -0.10 -5.72 -46.65
CA GLN A 737 -1.48 -5.79 -47.08
C GLN A 737 -1.73 -4.53 -47.91
N ARG A 738 -1.88 -4.70 -49.23
CA ARG A 738 -2.14 -3.59 -50.13
C ARG A 738 -3.57 -3.16 -49.87
N LEU A 739 -3.72 -2.19 -48.97
CA LEU A 739 -4.99 -1.54 -48.76
C LEU A 739 -5.48 -0.97 -50.11
N PRO A 740 -6.76 -1.08 -50.44
CA PRO A 740 -7.32 -0.56 -51.68
C PRO A 740 -6.96 0.92 -51.82
N ARG A 741 -6.47 1.30 -53.01
CA ARG A 741 -6.27 2.73 -53.32
C ARG A 741 -7.62 3.42 -53.29
N TRP A 742 -7.71 4.51 -52.54
CA TRP A 742 -8.84 5.44 -52.60
C TRP A 742 -9.05 5.91 -54.05
N THR A 743 -10.17 5.55 -54.65
CA THR A 743 -10.59 6.04 -55.96
C THR A 743 -11.64 7.11 -55.80
N VAL A 744 -11.25 8.38 -55.99
CA VAL A 744 -12.19 9.50 -56.15
C VAL A 744 -12.86 9.35 -57.51
N GLY A 745 -14.14 8.98 -57.55
CA GLY A 745 -14.86 8.86 -58.81
C GLY A 745 -16.28 8.30 -58.67
N GLY A 746 -17.27 9.17 -58.91
CA GLY A 746 -18.69 8.82 -58.93
C GLY A 746 -19.45 9.58 -57.86
N THR A 747 -20.16 10.64 -58.24
CA THR A 747 -21.12 11.32 -57.35
C THR A 747 -22.32 10.40 -57.09
N SER A 748 -22.25 9.55 -56.07
CA SER A 748 -23.42 8.93 -55.46
C SER A 748 -23.64 9.58 -54.11
N ALA A 749 -24.36 10.70 -54.10
CA ALA A 749 -24.81 11.28 -52.84
C ALA A 749 -25.72 10.26 -52.13
N GLY A 750 -25.41 9.91 -50.88
CA GLY A 750 -26.24 9.05 -50.05
C GLY A 750 -25.81 7.59 -50.01
N VAL A 751 -24.51 7.30 -49.79
CA VAL A 751 -24.06 5.94 -49.46
C VAL A 751 -24.68 5.52 -48.13
N THR A 752 -25.59 4.54 -48.17
CA THR A 752 -26.27 4.02 -46.97
C THR A 752 -25.63 2.75 -46.40
N SER A 753 -24.73 2.10 -47.15
CA SER A 753 -23.98 0.94 -46.67
C SER A 753 -22.60 0.78 -47.34
N LEU A 754 -21.64 0.24 -46.61
CA LEU A 754 -20.32 -0.20 -47.08
C LEU A 754 -19.94 -1.50 -46.39
N GLY A 755 -19.82 -2.59 -47.16
CA GLY A 755 -19.57 -3.92 -46.58
C GLY A 755 -20.63 -4.26 -45.52
N PRO A 756 -20.25 -4.66 -44.30
CA PRO A 756 -21.19 -4.92 -43.20
C PRO A 756 -21.77 -3.68 -42.52
N ALA A 757 -21.27 -2.46 -42.81
CA ALA A 757 -21.73 -1.26 -42.11
C ALA A 757 -22.86 -0.52 -42.81
N SER A 758 -23.73 0.07 -41.99
CA SER A 758 -24.77 1.01 -42.40
C SER A 758 -24.41 2.44 -42.00
N PHE A 759 -24.76 3.40 -42.86
CA PHE A 759 -24.46 4.81 -42.68
C PHE A 759 -25.69 5.68 -42.90
N GLU A 760 -25.81 6.74 -42.11
CA GLU A 760 -26.78 7.82 -42.31
C GLU A 760 -26.05 9.15 -42.38
N HIS A 761 -26.20 9.86 -43.50
CA HIS A 761 -25.52 11.13 -43.75
C HIS A 761 -24.00 11.05 -43.46
N GLY A 762 -23.34 9.98 -43.93
CA GLY A 762 -21.92 9.72 -43.74
C GLY A 762 -21.50 9.29 -42.33
N ARG A 763 -22.42 9.18 -41.37
CA ARG A 763 -22.14 8.69 -40.01
C ARG A 763 -22.47 7.20 -39.92
N LEU A 764 -21.60 6.44 -39.27
CA LEU A 764 -21.86 5.03 -38.94
C LEU A 764 -23.08 4.94 -38.01
N THR A 765 -23.99 4.01 -38.31
CA THR A 765 -25.15 3.71 -37.47
C THR A 765 -25.21 2.24 -37.03
N ALA A 766 -24.64 1.32 -37.81
CA ALA A 766 -24.57 -0.10 -37.47
C ALA A 766 -23.42 -0.81 -38.17
N ILE A 767 -22.95 -1.91 -37.57
CA ILE A 767 -22.08 -2.92 -38.18
C ILE A 767 -22.77 -4.27 -38.02
N GLY A 768 -23.15 -4.90 -39.13
CA GLY A 768 -24.07 -6.03 -39.11
C GLY A 768 -25.43 -5.59 -38.55
N ASP A 769 -25.94 -6.34 -37.57
CA ASP A 769 -27.19 -6.02 -36.86
C ASP A 769 -26.96 -5.19 -35.58
N LEU A 770 -25.69 -4.94 -35.21
CA LEU A 770 -25.34 -4.21 -34.01
C LEU A 770 -25.35 -2.71 -34.26
N ALA A 771 -26.10 -1.95 -33.45
CA ALA A 771 -26.07 -0.49 -33.49
C ALA A 771 -24.73 0.04 -33.00
N VAL A 772 -24.01 0.79 -33.83
CA VAL A 772 -22.67 1.32 -33.52
C VAL A 772 -22.61 2.79 -33.91
N GLU A 773 -22.29 3.64 -32.95
CA GLU A 773 -22.11 5.08 -33.17
C GLU A 773 -20.65 5.46 -32.96
N GLY A 774 -20.05 6.18 -33.92
CA GLY A 774 -18.65 6.62 -33.87
C GLY A 774 -17.97 6.58 -35.23
N PRO A 775 -16.62 6.65 -35.29
CA PRO A 775 -15.74 7.01 -34.17
C PRO A 775 -15.87 8.49 -33.78
N GLU A 776 -15.68 8.79 -32.50
CA GLU A 776 -15.48 10.15 -32.00
C GLU A 776 -14.06 10.29 -31.44
N LEU A 777 -13.36 11.39 -31.72
CA LEU A 777 -12.06 11.66 -31.10
C LEU A 777 -12.23 11.79 -29.59
N THR A 778 -11.33 11.18 -28.84
CA THR A 778 -11.14 11.47 -27.42
C THR A 778 -9.68 11.81 -27.13
N LEU A 779 -9.48 12.90 -26.41
CA LEU A 779 -8.19 13.27 -25.82
C LEU A 779 -8.25 13.27 -24.29
N PHE A 780 -9.44 13.08 -23.70
CA PHE A 780 -9.69 13.18 -22.27
C PHE A 780 -9.85 11.81 -21.65
N ARG A 781 -9.29 11.61 -20.45
CA ARG A 781 -9.55 10.49 -19.53
C ARG A 781 -10.02 11.04 -18.19
N ALA A 782 -10.76 10.24 -17.43
CA ALA A 782 -11.13 10.64 -16.08
C ALA A 782 -9.84 10.72 -15.24
N PRO A 783 -9.46 11.88 -14.68
CA PRO A 783 -8.18 12.03 -14.02
C PRO A 783 -7.99 11.01 -12.90
N THR A 784 -6.83 10.37 -12.88
CA THR A 784 -6.39 9.53 -11.76
C THR A 784 -6.08 10.38 -10.53
N ASP A 785 -5.96 9.78 -9.35
CA ASP A 785 -5.56 10.53 -8.15
C ASP A 785 -4.18 11.20 -8.31
N ASN A 786 -3.26 10.56 -9.04
CA ASN A 786 -1.96 11.13 -9.42
C ASN A 786 -2.10 12.42 -10.26
N GLU A 787 -3.17 12.54 -11.04
CA GLU A 787 -3.38 13.67 -11.96
C GLU A 787 -4.15 14.82 -11.33
N LEU A 788 -4.77 14.60 -10.18
CA LEU A 788 -5.53 15.60 -9.42
C LEU A 788 -4.66 16.45 -8.48
N ARG A 789 -3.44 16.00 -8.16
CA ARG A 789 -2.59 16.66 -7.17
C ARG A 789 -1.43 17.43 -7.80
N SER A 790 -0.99 18.47 -7.10
CA SER A 790 0.05 19.41 -7.53
C SER A 790 1.17 19.59 -6.50
N GLY A 791 1.15 18.81 -5.41
CA GLY A 791 2.15 18.89 -4.33
C GLY A 791 3.56 18.64 -4.87
N PRO A 792 3.82 17.48 -5.50
CA PRO A 792 5.09 17.23 -6.17
C PRO A 792 5.25 18.00 -7.48
N GLY A 793 6.50 18.39 -7.78
CA GLY A 793 6.86 19.08 -9.02
C GLY A 793 6.62 18.23 -10.27
N SER A 794 6.50 18.90 -11.42
CA SER A 794 6.30 18.26 -12.71
C SER A 794 7.59 18.14 -13.50
N TYR A 795 7.74 17.02 -14.20
CA TYR A 795 8.81 16.78 -15.17
C TYR A 795 8.50 17.31 -16.58
N ASP A 796 7.29 17.82 -16.85
CA ASP A 796 6.97 18.45 -18.15
C ASP A 796 7.75 19.75 -18.34
N LEU A 797 8.05 20.47 -17.25
CA LEU A 797 8.71 21.77 -17.27
C LEU A 797 10.24 21.68 -17.10
N ALA A 798 10.78 20.55 -16.66
CA ALA A 798 12.20 20.35 -16.44
C ALA A 798 12.63 18.89 -16.52
N ASP A 799 13.85 18.67 -17.02
CA ASP A 799 14.48 17.36 -17.05
C ASP A 799 14.77 16.85 -15.61
N PRO A 800 14.28 15.65 -15.24
CA PRO A 800 14.55 15.06 -13.92
C PRO A 800 16.03 14.84 -13.64
N ALA A 801 16.91 14.76 -14.64
CA ALA A 801 18.35 14.69 -14.43
C ALA A 801 18.95 15.99 -13.86
N VAL A 802 18.23 17.12 -13.96
CA VAL A 802 18.66 18.44 -13.46
C VAL A 802 17.79 18.90 -12.30
N HIS A 803 16.48 18.67 -12.38
CA HIS A 803 15.51 18.98 -11.34
C HIS A 803 14.80 17.68 -10.95
N ASP A 804 15.43 16.93 -10.06
CA ASP A 804 15.02 15.59 -9.64
C ASP A 804 13.62 15.51 -9.02
N ARG A 805 13.13 16.60 -8.44
CA ARG A 805 11.75 16.76 -7.93
C ARG A 805 10.80 17.45 -8.92
N GLY A 806 11.26 17.76 -10.12
CA GLY A 806 10.52 18.54 -11.10
C GLY A 806 10.45 20.03 -10.72
N LEU A 807 9.64 20.78 -11.45
CA LEU A 807 9.34 22.18 -11.12
C LEU A 807 7.88 22.33 -10.68
N PRO A 808 7.57 23.25 -9.75
CA PRO A 808 6.19 23.51 -9.34
C PRO A 808 5.28 23.78 -10.55
N ALA A 809 4.20 23.02 -10.66
CA ALA A 809 3.25 23.10 -11.76
C ALA A 809 1.85 22.72 -11.28
N PRO A 810 0.78 23.24 -11.92
CA PRO A 810 -0.59 22.80 -11.64
C PRO A 810 -0.76 21.28 -11.80
N ALA A 811 -1.84 20.76 -11.23
CA ALA A 811 -2.24 19.37 -11.45
C ALA A 811 -2.57 19.16 -12.94
N LEU A 812 -2.32 17.95 -13.47
CA LEU A 812 -2.61 17.65 -14.87
C LEU A 812 -4.10 17.82 -15.18
N ALA A 813 -4.98 17.44 -14.25
CA ALA A 813 -6.43 17.64 -14.37
C ALA A 813 -6.82 19.12 -14.56
N GLU A 814 -6.19 20.05 -13.82
CA GLU A 814 -6.43 21.49 -13.97
C GLU A 814 -5.98 22.00 -15.34
N ILE A 815 -4.82 21.52 -15.82
CA ILE A 815 -4.28 21.85 -17.16
C ILE A 815 -5.25 21.36 -18.24
N TRP A 816 -5.74 20.13 -18.12
CA TRP A 816 -6.65 19.52 -19.09
C TRP A 816 -8.01 20.17 -19.14
N HIS A 817 -8.58 20.51 -17.97
CA HIS A 817 -9.84 21.24 -17.88
C HIS A 817 -9.70 22.66 -18.44
N SER A 818 -8.60 23.35 -18.13
CA SER A 818 -8.29 24.67 -18.69
C SER A 818 -8.13 24.63 -20.21
N ALA A 819 -7.51 23.57 -20.73
CA ALA A 819 -7.40 23.30 -22.16
C ALA A 819 -8.73 22.82 -22.79
N GLY A 820 -9.76 22.52 -22.00
CA GLY A 820 -11.08 22.07 -22.45
C GLY A 820 -11.08 20.68 -23.09
N LEU A 821 -10.13 19.81 -22.74
CA LEU A 821 -10.02 18.46 -23.32
C LEU A 821 -11.27 17.60 -23.04
N ASP A 822 -11.92 17.83 -21.91
CA ASP A 822 -13.16 17.19 -21.46
C ASP A 822 -14.39 17.50 -22.34
N ARG A 823 -14.34 18.62 -23.09
CA ARG A 823 -15.49 19.23 -23.80
C ARG A 823 -15.20 19.56 -25.26
N LEU A 824 -14.44 18.71 -25.94
CA LEU A 824 -14.16 18.86 -27.37
C LEU A 824 -15.44 18.82 -28.21
N THR A 825 -15.52 19.71 -29.20
CA THR A 825 -16.60 19.73 -30.19
C THR A 825 -16.04 19.48 -31.59
N SER A 826 -16.79 18.76 -32.43
CA SER A 826 -16.38 18.49 -33.81
C SER A 826 -17.09 19.41 -34.80
N ARG A 827 -16.39 19.72 -35.88
CA ARG A 827 -16.94 20.35 -37.08
C ARG A 827 -16.46 19.59 -38.31
N VAL A 828 -17.39 19.15 -39.15
CA VAL A 828 -17.07 18.59 -40.47
C VAL A 828 -16.46 19.70 -41.34
N VAL A 829 -15.28 19.44 -41.88
CA VAL A 829 -14.55 20.34 -42.79
C VAL A 829 -14.82 19.94 -44.23
N GLU A 830 -14.69 18.66 -44.53
CA GLU A 830 -14.86 18.08 -45.85
C GLU A 830 -15.45 16.68 -45.71
N ARG A 831 -16.29 16.29 -46.67
CA ARG A 831 -16.82 14.94 -46.80
C ARG A 831 -16.82 14.52 -48.25
N GLU A 832 -16.34 13.31 -48.51
CA GLU A 832 -16.37 12.66 -49.80
C GLU A 832 -17.05 11.29 -49.65
N GLU A 833 -18.01 11.01 -50.54
CA GLU A 833 -18.68 9.72 -50.62
C GLU A 833 -18.43 9.13 -52.02
N GLY A 834 -18.07 7.85 -52.08
CA GLY A 834 -17.85 7.14 -53.33
C GLY A 834 -18.16 5.65 -53.21
N VAL A 835 -18.15 4.95 -54.35
CA VAL A 835 -18.51 3.53 -54.43
C VAL A 835 -17.59 2.66 -53.57
N SER A 836 -16.33 3.07 -53.40
CA SER A 836 -15.31 2.33 -52.66
C SER A 836 -15.13 2.78 -51.20
N GLY A 837 -15.85 3.80 -50.72
CA GLY A 837 -15.67 4.29 -49.35
C GLY A 837 -16.28 5.67 -49.02
N ILE A 838 -16.21 6.03 -47.74
CA ILE A 838 -16.60 7.33 -47.19
C ILE A 838 -15.36 7.94 -46.52
N ARG A 839 -15.06 9.20 -46.84
CA ARG A 839 -14.01 10.00 -46.19
C ARG A 839 -14.63 11.22 -45.53
N GLU A 840 -14.27 11.47 -44.28
CA GLU A 840 -14.71 12.65 -43.55
C GLU A 840 -13.54 13.29 -42.79
N LEU A 841 -13.22 14.52 -43.18
CA LEU A 841 -12.27 15.35 -42.47
C LEU A 841 -13.03 16.18 -41.42
N ARG A 842 -12.74 15.93 -40.14
CA ARG A 842 -13.28 16.73 -39.03
C ARG A 842 -12.18 17.57 -38.40
N ARG A 843 -12.57 18.72 -37.86
CA ARG A 843 -11.78 19.52 -36.94
C ARG A 843 -12.43 19.48 -35.57
N TRP A 844 -11.65 19.14 -34.56
CA TRP A 844 -12.04 19.10 -33.16
C TRP A 844 -11.40 20.25 -32.42
N ALA A 845 -12.18 20.97 -31.61
CA ALA A 845 -11.68 22.02 -30.73
C ALA A 845 -12.66 22.22 -29.56
N PRO A 846 -12.17 22.62 -28.39
CA PRO A 846 -13.04 23.04 -27.30
C PRO A 846 -13.64 24.42 -27.62
N ALA A 847 -14.81 24.71 -27.04
CA ALA A 847 -15.34 26.07 -27.09
C ALA A 847 -14.33 27.05 -26.48
N ALA A 848 -14.11 28.19 -27.15
CA ALA A 848 -13.09 29.20 -26.83
C ALA A 848 -11.60 28.77 -26.92
N GLY A 849 -11.30 27.58 -27.44
CA GLY A 849 -9.91 27.15 -27.72
C GLY A 849 -9.40 27.59 -29.10
N ARG A 850 -8.09 27.80 -29.22
CA ARG A 850 -7.42 28.09 -30.51
C ARG A 850 -6.88 26.81 -31.13
N GLU A 851 -6.31 25.97 -30.28
CA GLU A 851 -5.72 24.69 -30.56
C GLU A 851 -6.82 23.71 -31.02
N SER A 852 -6.46 22.82 -31.93
CA SER A 852 -7.41 21.89 -32.53
C SER A 852 -6.74 20.57 -32.90
N VAL A 853 -7.55 19.58 -33.21
CA VAL A 853 -7.09 18.30 -33.77
C VAL A 853 -7.91 18.01 -35.02
N TYR A 854 -7.24 17.67 -36.10
CA TYR A 854 -7.90 17.19 -37.31
C TYR A 854 -7.98 15.67 -37.27
N THR A 855 -9.11 15.12 -37.69
CA THR A 855 -9.25 13.68 -37.92
C THR A 855 -9.69 13.44 -39.36
N ASP A 856 -8.88 12.74 -40.15
CA ASP A 856 -9.26 12.22 -41.47
C ASP A 856 -9.74 10.78 -41.30
N VAL A 857 -11.07 10.61 -41.28
CA VAL A 857 -11.74 9.33 -41.05
C VAL A 857 -12.10 8.71 -42.40
N ARG A 858 -11.54 7.55 -42.71
CA ARG A 858 -11.75 6.85 -43.98
C ARG A 858 -12.32 5.46 -43.74
N TRP A 859 -13.51 5.22 -44.25
CA TRP A 859 -14.18 3.93 -44.30
C TRP A 859 -14.04 3.33 -45.69
N GLN A 860 -13.56 2.10 -45.79
CA GLN A 860 -13.38 1.39 -47.06
C GLN A 860 -13.95 -0.03 -46.95
N ALA A 861 -14.74 -0.44 -47.94
CA ALA A 861 -15.20 -1.83 -48.02
C ALA A 861 -14.06 -2.76 -48.46
N LEU A 862 -13.93 -3.90 -47.79
CA LEU A 862 -12.95 -4.96 -48.07
C LEU A 862 -13.69 -6.30 -48.12
N ASP A 863 -14.16 -6.73 -49.29
CA ASP A 863 -14.96 -7.96 -49.47
C ASP A 863 -16.01 -8.13 -48.33
N ASP A 864 -15.78 -9.03 -47.37
CA ASP A 864 -16.66 -9.33 -46.23
C ASP A 864 -16.39 -8.51 -44.95
N SER A 865 -15.55 -7.48 -45.04
CA SER A 865 -15.10 -6.66 -43.91
C SER A 865 -15.10 -5.17 -44.24
N LEU A 866 -14.91 -4.35 -43.22
CA LEU A 866 -14.88 -2.90 -43.30
C LEU A 866 -13.58 -2.40 -42.67
N LEU A 867 -12.81 -1.64 -43.43
CA LEU A 867 -11.62 -0.98 -42.93
C LEU A 867 -11.94 0.44 -42.51
N LEU A 868 -11.53 0.79 -41.29
CA LEU A 868 -11.45 2.13 -40.77
C LEU A 868 -9.99 2.55 -40.69
N THR A 869 -9.65 3.66 -41.33
CA THR A 869 -8.40 4.39 -41.08
C THR A 869 -8.72 5.75 -40.50
N VAL A 870 -8.13 6.09 -39.36
CA VAL A 870 -8.26 7.41 -38.74
C VAL A 870 -6.87 8.01 -38.61
N GLU A 871 -6.60 9.09 -39.36
CA GLU A 871 -5.40 9.91 -39.17
C GLU A 871 -5.75 11.05 -38.22
N ILE A 872 -5.06 11.14 -37.08
CA ILE A 872 -5.27 12.14 -36.03
C ILE A 872 -4.08 13.09 -36.04
N GLU A 873 -4.32 14.36 -36.32
CA GLU A 873 -3.29 15.39 -36.50
C GLU A 873 -3.57 16.61 -35.61
N PRO A 874 -2.90 16.72 -34.45
CA PRO A 874 -2.95 17.93 -33.65
C PRO A 874 -2.42 19.15 -34.42
N SER A 875 -3.06 20.32 -34.26
CA SER A 875 -2.55 21.58 -34.80
C SER A 875 -1.27 22.01 -34.07
N ALA A 876 -0.47 22.87 -34.69
CA ALA A 876 0.62 23.53 -33.98
C ALA A 876 0.09 24.33 -32.77
N GLY A 877 0.85 24.35 -31.67
CA GLY A 877 0.57 25.16 -30.48
C GLY A 877 0.13 24.38 -29.24
N TRP A 878 -0.15 23.08 -29.35
CA TRP A 878 -0.30 22.24 -28.16
C TRP A 878 1.05 22.08 -27.46
N ASP A 879 1.12 22.48 -26.18
CA ASP A 879 2.32 22.40 -25.34
C ASP A 879 1.95 21.91 -23.93
N ILE A 880 1.19 20.82 -23.88
CA ILE A 880 0.73 20.18 -22.64
C ILE A 880 0.87 18.67 -22.76
N ILE A 881 0.99 17.97 -21.63
CA ILE A 881 0.76 16.52 -21.58
C ILE A 881 -0.71 16.22 -21.90
N LEU A 882 -0.94 15.23 -22.76
CA LEU A 882 -2.27 14.75 -23.11
C LEU A 882 -2.60 13.49 -22.30
N PRO A 883 -3.84 13.33 -21.81
CA PRO A 883 -4.28 12.10 -21.14
C PRO A 883 -4.24 10.88 -22.07
N ARG A 884 -4.71 11.05 -23.31
CA ARG A 884 -4.79 10.01 -24.34
C ARG A 884 -4.86 10.61 -25.73
N ILE A 885 -4.65 9.77 -26.75
CA ILE A 885 -5.01 10.02 -28.14
C ILE A 885 -5.76 8.80 -28.64
N GLY A 886 -7.08 8.90 -28.81
CA GLY A 886 -7.90 7.75 -29.18
C GLY A 886 -9.22 8.09 -29.85
N ILE A 887 -9.98 7.04 -30.15
CA ILE A 887 -11.36 7.15 -30.64
C ILE A 887 -12.31 6.34 -29.76
N ARG A 888 -13.56 6.79 -29.67
CA ARG A 888 -14.63 6.14 -28.91
C ARG A 888 -15.76 5.72 -29.83
N PHE A 889 -16.34 4.55 -29.54
CA PHE A 889 -17.61 4.07 -30.09
C PHE A 889 -18.63 3.90 -28.96
N ALA A 890 -19.89 4.24 -29.22
CA ALA A 890 -21.02 3.91 -28.37
C ALA A 890 -21.76 2.70 -28.94
N LEU A 891 -21.97 1.70 -28.10
CA LEU A 891 -22.49 0.38 -28.41
C LEU A 891 -23.71 0.06 -27.52
N PRO A 892 -24.51 -0.97 -27.84
CA PRO A 892 -25.65 -1.37 -27.03
C PRO A 892 -25.22 -1.82 -25.62
N LEU A 893 -26.11 -1.63 -24.65
CA LEU A 893 -25.84 -1.97 -23.25
C LEU A 893 -25.81 -3.50 -23.04
N GLU A 894 -26.50 -4.24 -23.91
CA GLU A 894 -26.67 -5.69 -23.84
C GLU A 894 -25.42 -6.48 -24.28
N LEU A 895 -24.34 -5.81 -24.64
CA LEU A 895 -23.00 -6.42 -24.68
C LEU A 895 -22.49 -6.58 -23.24
N ASP A 896 -21.98 -7.76 -22.92
CA ASP A 896 -21.57 -8.11 -21.56
C ASP A 896 -20.26 -8.88 -21.46
N GLN A 897 -19.68 -9.32 -22.58
CA GLN A 897 -18.43 -10.07 -22.62
C GLN A 897 -17.44 -9.47 -23.62
N ALA A 898 -16.15 -9.54 -23.28
CA ALA A 898 -15.03 -9.18 -24.14
C ALA A 898 -14.03 -10.33 -24.22
N SER A 899 -13.62 -10.72 -25.43
CA SER A 899 -12.53 -11.66 -25.69
C SER A 899 -11.48 -10.99 -26.56
N TRP A 900 -10.19 -11.08 -26.25
CA TRP A 900 -9.17 -10.40 -27.02
C TRP A 900 -7.86 -11.19 -27.10
N PHE A 901 -7.15 -10.98 -28.21
CA PHE A 901 -5.73 -11.31 -28.33
C PHE A 901 -4.93 -10.00 -28.27
N GLY A 902 -4.08 -9.86 -27.27
CA GLY A 902 -3.40 -8.61 -26.93
C GLY A 902 -2.67 -8.72 -25.60
N THR A 903 -2.43 -7.60 -24.91
CA THR A 903 -1.88 -7.66 -23.55
C THR A 903 -3.01 -7.83 -22.51
N GLY A 904 -2.70 -8.50 -21.40
CA GLY A 904 -3.65 -8.74 -20.32
C GLY A 904 -3.09 -9.68 -19.24
N PRO A 905 -3.94 -10.23 -18.36
CA PRO A 905 -5.41 -10.07 -18.35
C PRO A 905 -5.90 -8.73 -17.77
N LEU A 906 -5.09 -8.10 -16.91
CA LEU A 906 -5.41 -6.87 -16.21
C LEU A 906 -5.17 -5.63 -17.08
N GLU A 907 -5.54 -4.47 -16.54
CA GLU A 907 -5.13 -3.19 -17.14
C GLU A 907 -3.60 -3.01 -17.09
N SER A 908 -3.07 -2.22 -18.02
CA SER A 908 -1.67 -1.80 -18.02
C SER A 908 -1.51 -0.47 -18.74
N TYR A 909 -0.55 0.32 -18.28
CA TYR A 909 -0.25 1.68 -18.75
C TYR A 909 1.24 1.78 -19.13
N PRO A 910 1.68 2.84 -19.85
CA PRO A 910 3.05 2.90 -20.37
C PRO A 910 4.17 2.68 -19.36
N ASP A 911 3.98 3.02 -18.09
CA ASP A 911 4.91 2.88 -16.95
C ASP A 911 4.43 1.88 -15.88
N SER A 912 3.47 1.02 -16.23
CA SER A 912 2.93 -0.06 -15.39
C SER A 912 2.46 -1.21 -16.30
N ALA A 913 3.39 -2.06 -16.71
CA ALA A 913 3.16 -3.09 -17.73
C ALA A 913 4.02 -4.36 -17.58
N ASN A 914 4.85 -4.49 -16.55
CA ASN A 914 5.68 -5.67 -16.30
C ASN A 914 4.85 -6.92 -15.99
N ALA A 915 3.68 -6.78 -15.36
CA ALA A 915 2.74 -7.89 -15.14
C ALA A 915 1.91 -8.25 -16.39
N ALA A 916 1.90 -7.39 -17.41
CA ALA A 916 1.14 -7.62 -18.62
C ALA A 916 1.85 -8.64 -19.52
N ARG A 917 1.08 -9.61 -20.02
CA ARG A 917 1.57 -10.59 -21.00
C ARG A 917 0.73 -10.55 -22.26
N VAL A 918 1.34 -10.89 -23.40
CA VAL A 918 0.60 -11.11 -24.64
C VAL A 918 -0.05 -12.49 -24.60
N GLY A 919 -1.35 -12.56 -24.93
CA GLY A 919 -2.10 -13.80 -24.91
C GLY A 919 -3.55 -13.61 -25.32
N SER A 920 -4.31 -14.71 -25.25
CA SER A 920 -5.76 -14.70 -25.44
C SER A 920 -6.46 -14.66 -24.09
N PHE A 921 -7.40 -13.74 -23.94
CA PHE A 921 -8.11 -13.48 -22.70
C PHE A 921 -9.60 -13.28 -22.97
N THR A 922 -10.40 -13.57 -21.95
CA THR A 922 -11.84 -13.34 -21.96
C THR A 922 -12.28 -12.85 -20.58
N SER A 923 -13.15 -11.85 -20.54
CA SER A 923 -13.68 -11.27 -19.31
C SER A 923 -15.11 -10.77 -19.53
N ALA A 924 -15.92 -10.75 -18.47
CA ALA A 924 -17.13 -9.95 -18.50
C ALA A 924 -16.76 -8.46 -18.50
N ILE A 925 -17.57 -7.62 -19.15
CA ILE A 925 -17.30 -6.17 -19.27
C ILE A 925 -17.27 -5.48 -17.90
N HIS A 926 -18.05 -5.98 -16.94
CA HIS A 926 -18.08 -5.41 -15.59
C HIS A 926 -16.83 -5.73 -14.75
N ASP A 927 -16.04 -6.72 -15.17
CA ASP A 927 -14.78 -7.13 -14.52
C ASP A 927 -13.55 -6.51 -15.20
N LEU A 928 -13.71 -5.82 -16.33
CA LEU A 928 -12.60 -5.20 -17.05
C LEU A 928 -12.02 -3.98 -16.35
N ASN A 929 -12.82 -3.33 -15.49
CA ASN A 929 -12.52 -2.05 -14.85
C ASN A 929 -12.44 -2.25 -13.33
N VAL A 930 -11.42 -1.68 -12.72
CA VAL A 930 -11.26 -1.67 -11.27
C VAL A 930 -12.26 -0.69 -10.66
N ARG A 931 -12.87 -1.07 -9.53
CA ARG A 931 -13.81 -0.21 -8.79
C ARG A 931 -13.07 0.57 -7.70
N TYR A 932 -12.17 1.46 -8.13
CA TYR A 932 -11.45 2.36 -7.22
C TYR A 932 -12.43 3.14 -6.34
N ALA A 933 -12.01 3.45 -5.11
CA ALA A 933 -12.79 4.19 -4.11
C ALA A 933 -13.37 5.49 -4.67
N ARG A 934 -12.53 6.28 -5.36
CA ARG A 934 -12.95 7.40 -6.21
C ARG A 934 -12.91 6.96 -7.68
N PRO A 935 -14.04 7.01 -8.43
CA PRO A 935 -14.06 6.66 -9.84
C PRO A 935 -13.04 7.48 -10.66
N GLN A 936 -12.24 6.78 -11.46
CA GLN A 936 -11.16 7.36 -12.27
C GLN A 936 -10.89 6.52 -13.52
N GLU A 937 -9.89 6.91 -14.32
CA GLU A 937 -9.44 6.11 -15.46
C GLU A 937 -9.06 4.68 -15.03
N THR A 938 -9.54 3.68 -15.77
CA THR A 938 -9.26 2.25 -15.55
C THR A 938 -9.58 1.45 -16.82
N GLY A 939 -9.04 0.25 -16.92
CA GLY A 939 -9.41 -0.79 -17.88
C GLY A 939 -8.59 -0.78 -19.17
N HIS A 940 -7.55 0.04 -19.28
CA HIS A 940 -6.75 0.11 -20.50
C HIS A 940 -5.92 -1.17 -20.72
N ARG A 941 -6.00 -1.73 -21.94
CA ARG A 941 -5.21 -2.88 -22.38
C ARG A 941 -4.46 -2.50 -23.67
N PRO A 942 -3.14 -2.24 -23.62
CA PRO A 942 -2.34 -1.87 -24.78
C PRO A 942 -2.18 -3.02 -25.78
N GLY A 943 -1.52 -2.74 -26.91
CA GLY A 943 -1.07 -3.81 -27.81
C GLY A 943 -2.19 -4.71 -28.36
N LEU A 944 -3.37 -4.17 -28.65
CA LEU A 944 -4.48 -4.92 -29.20
C LEU A 944 -4.11 -5.52 -30.58
N ARG A 945 -4.42 -6.82 -30.77
CA ARG A 945 -4.43 -7.48 -32.09
C ARG A 945 -5.87 -7.71 -32.54
N GLN A 946 -6.66 -8.37 -31.72
CA GLN A 946 -8.06 -8.73 -32.01
C GLN A 946 -8.91 -8.55 -30.75
N LEU A 947 -10.11 -8.02 -30.91
CA LEU A 947 -11.13 -7.85 -29.86
C LEU A 947 -12.46 -8.33 -30.41
N GLU A 948 -13.16 -9.11 -29.60
CA GLU A 948 -14.54 -9.52 -29.79
C GLU A 948 -15.35 -9.04 -28.60
N LEU A 949 -16.43 -8.30 -28.87
CA LEU A 949 -17.45 -7.97 -27.87
C LEU A 949 -18.72 -8.74 -28.19
N SER A 950 -19.31 -9.41 -27.22
CA SER A 950 -20.51 -10.22 -27.41
C SER A 950 -21.54 -9.98 -26.32
N GLY A 951 -22.80 -10.29 -26.62
CA GLY A 951 -23.92 -10.29 -25.67
C GLY A 951 -25.26 -10.45 -26.37
N ALA A 952 -26.36 -10.12 -25.71
CA ALA A 952 -27.71 -10.33 -26.25
C ALA A 952 -28.03 -9.42 -27.45
N ALA A 953 -27.30 -8.31 -27.63
CA ALA A 953 -27.42 -7.44 -28.81
C ALA A 953 -26.70 -7.99 -30.06
N GLY A 954 -25.85 -9.02 -29.92
CA GLY A 954 -25.04 -9.56 -31.00
C GLY A 954 -23.54 -9.53 -30.68
N GLN A 955 -22.72 -9.43 -31.72
CA GLN A 955 -21.26 -9.53 -31.62
C GLN A 955 -20.59 -8.46 -32.49
N LEU A 956 -19.46 -7.93 -32.02
CA LEU A 956 -18.59 -7.01 -32.74
C LEU A 956 -17.16 -7.55 -32.74
N SER A 957 -16.62 -7.82 -33.92
CA SER A 957 -15.21 -8.19 -34.09
C SER A 957 -14.40 -7.01 -34.61
N VAL A 958 -13.28 -6.72 -33.95
CA VAL A 958 -12.34 -5.64 -34.27
C VAL A 958 -10.94 -6.21 -34.34
N GLU A 959 -10.28 -6.07 -35.49
CA GLU A 959 -8.86 -6.35 -35.63
C GLU A 959 -8.08 -5.04 -35.76
N ALA A 960 -7.02 -4.90 -34.97
CA ALA A 960 -6.13 -3.75 -35.00
C ALA A 960 -4.90 -4.05 -35.85
N ILE A 961 -4.76 -3.28 -36.93
CA ILE A 961 -3.58 -3.31 -37.79
C ILE A 961 -2.57 -2.31 -37.21
N PRO A 962 -1.28 -2.69 -37.01
CA PRO A 962 -0.25 -1.77 -36.50
C PRO A 962 -0.21 -0.49 -37.33
N ASP A 963 0.28 0.63 -36.81
CA ASP A 963 0.47 1.83 -37.61
C ASP A 963 1.69 1.72 -38.56
N TYR A 964 2.05 2.80 -39.24
CA TYR A 964 3.19 2.82 -40.17
C TYR A 964 4.55 2.63 -39.49
N ARG A 965 4.61 2.78 -38.15
CA ARG A 965 5.78 2.57 -37.29
C ARG A 965 5.72 1.24 -36.52
N GLY A 966 4.71 0.40 -36.78
CA GLY A 966 4.52 -0.88 -36.09
C GLY A 966 3.87 -0.77 -34.70
N ARG A 967 3.39 0.40 -34.30
CA ARG A 967 2.71 0.59 -33.01
C ARG A 967 1.29 0.02 -33.09
N ARG A 968 0.88 -0.74 -32.07
CA ARG A 968 -0.50 -1.23 -31.94
C ARG A 968 -1.28 -0.32 -30.97
N PRO A 969 -2.58 -0.09 -31.19
CA PRO A 969 -3.43 0.62 -30.23
C PRO A 969 -3.72 -0.26 -29.01
N GLY A 970 -4.26 0.33 -27.96
CA GLY A 970 -4.94 -0.40 -26.88
C GLY A 970 -6.45 -0.19 -26.92
N PHE A 971 -7.14 -0.82 -25.97
CA PHE A 971 -8.58 -0.63 -25.80
C PHE A 971 -9.01 -0.56 -24.34
N SER A 972 -10.18 0.03 -24.11
CA SER A 972 -10.94 -0.03 -22.85
C SER A 972 -12.42 -0.22 -23.17
N VAL A 973 -13.16 -0.90 -22.30
CA VAL A 973 -14.62 -1.06 -22.42
C VAL A 973 -15.29 -0.65 -21.12
N ALA A 974 -16.14 0.37 -21.17
CA ALA A 974 -16.74 0.98 -19.99
C ALA A 974 -18.27 1.11 -20.12
N ARG A 975 -18.96 1.24 -18.98
CA ARG A 975 -20.41 1.52 -18.92
C ARG A 975 -20.74 3.01 -18.91
N HIS A 976 -19.72 3.85 -18.73
CA HIS A 976 -19.81 5.29 -18.62
C HIS A 976 -18.73 5.95 -19.47
N THR A 977 -18.97 7.20 -19.84
CA THR A 977 -17.96 8.04 -20.49
C THR A 977 -16.91 8.50 -19.48
N ALA A 978 -15.70 8.85 -19.96
CA ALA A 978 -14.67 9.44 -19.10
C ALA A 978 -15.15 10.71 -18.37
N GLN A 979 -16.05 11.47 -18.99
CA GLN A 979 -16.66 12.66 -18.40
C GLN A 979 -17.60 12.33 -17.25
N GLU A 980 -18.43 11.29 -17.37
CA GLU A 980 -19.31 10.83 -16.29
C GLU A 980 -18.51 10.26 -15.12
N VAL A 981 -17.46 9.49 -15.41
CA VAL A 981 -16.54 8.96 -14.39
C VAL A 981 -15.83 10.10 -13.64
N SER A 982 -15.34 11.11 -14.37
CA SER A 982 -14.67 12.27 -13.76
C SER A 982 -15.58 13.14 -12.88
N ALA A 983 -16.90 13.00 -12.97
CA ALA A 983 -17.87 13.80 -12.22
C ALA A 983 -18.38 13.12 -10.95
N ALA A 984 -18.04 11.85 -10.73
CA ALA A 984 -18.45 11.07 -9.57
C ALA A 984 -17.32 11.00 -8.54
N GLU A 985 -17.64 11.23 -7.28
CA GLU A 985 -16.71 11.11 -6.15
C GLU A 985 -16.77 9.71 -5.53
N HIS A 986 -17.90 8.99 -5.69
CA HIS A 986 -18.05 7.58 -5.33
C HIS A 986 -18.69 6.76 -6.46
N PRO A 987 -18.46 5.42 -6.52
CA PRO A 987 -19.05 4.57 -7.55
C PRO A 987 -20.58 4.59 -7.61
N TYR A 988 -21.26 4.79 -6.48
CA TYR A 988 -22.73 4.80 -6.45
C TYR A 988 -23.34 6.07 -7.08
N GLU A 989 -22.55 7.12 -7.28
CA GLU A 989 -23.00 8.38 -7.89
C GLU A 989 -23.01 8.33 -9.43
N LEU A 990 -22.38 7.30 -10.01
CA LEU A 990 -22.40 7.09 -11.45
C LEU A 990 -23.85 6.90 -11.95
N PRO A 991 -24.26 7.59 -13.04
CA PRO A 991 -25.63 7.48 -13.53
C PRO A 991 -25.92 6.06 -14.03
N THR A 992 -27.19 5.67 -14.08
CA THR A 992 -27.58 4.38 -14.69
C THR A 992 -27.02 4.29 -16.12
N PRO A 993 -26.24 3.24 -16.47
CA PRO A 993 -25.66 3.09 -17.80
C PRO A 993 -26.73 3.08 -18.90
N THR A 994 -26.46 3.80 -19.99
CA THR A 994 -27.36 3.83 -21.17
C THR A 994 -26.74 3.15 -22.40
N ARG A 995 -25.42 2.96 -22.40
CA ARG A 995 -24.62 2.41 -23.51
C ARG A 995 -23.41 1.68 -22.96
N THR A 996 -22.75 0.91 -23.83
CA THR A 996 -21.38 0.43 -23.63
C THR A 996 -20.44 1.31 -24.46
N TYR A 997 -19.33 1.75 -23.89
CA TYR A 997 -18.34 2.59 -24.59
C TYR A 997 -17.07 1.80 -24.85
N LEU A 998 -16.73 1.62 -26.12
CA LEU A 998 -15.46 1.07 -26.56
C LEU A 998 -14.50 2.21 -26.90
N TYR A 999 -13.39 2.28 -26.18
CA TYR A 999 -12.26 3.16 -26.48
C TYR A 999 -11.20 2.37 -27.23
N ILE A 1000 -10.69 2.92 -28.33
CA ILE A 1000 -9.50 2.42 -29.03
C ILE A 1000 -8.46 3.54 -29.01
N ASP A 1001 -7.48 3.39 -28.15
CA ASP A 1001 -6.47 4.42 -27.88
C ASP A 1001 -5.20 4.12 -28.67
N ALA A 1002 -4.73 5.09 -29.46
CA ALA A 1002 -3.41 5.00 -30.04
C ALA A 1002 -2.34 5.13 -28.94
N ALA A 1003 -2.54 6.04 -27.99
CA ALA A 1003 -1.69 6.17 -26.81
C ALA A 1003 -2.49 6.66 -25.60
N GLN A 1004 -1.94 6.33 -24.43
CA GLN A 1004 -2.32 6.80 -23.11
C GLN A 1004 -1.08 7.43 -22.47
N ASN A 1005 -1.29 8.39 -21.57
CA ASN A 1005 -0.26 8.87 -20.66
C ASN A 1005 0.09 7.78 -19.63
N GLY A 1006 1.33 7.81 -19.11
CA GLY A 1006 1.71 7.06 -17.91
C GLY A 1006 0.92 7.50 -16.66
N LEU A 1007 1.20 6.84 -15.54
CA LEU A 1007 0.52 7.02 -14.25
C LEU A 1007 1.38 7.83 -13.27
N GLY A 1008 2.68 7.57 -13.22
CA GLY A 1008 3.57 8.13 -12.19
C GLY A 1008 3.10 7.77 -10.78
N SER A 1009 3.46 8.60 -9.80
CA SER A 1009 2.95 8.51 -8.43
C SER A 1009 2.78 9.90 -7.82
N ARG A 1010 2.35 10.88 -8.63
CA ARG A 1010 2.37 12.31 -8.29
C ARG A 1010 1.35 12.71 -7.22
N ALA A 1011 0.47 11.79 -6.78
CA ALA A 1011 -0.34 12.01 -5.59
C ALA A 1011 0.55 12.29 -4.37
N CYS A 1012 1.59 11.47 -4.18
CA CYS A 1012 2.70 11.67 -3.25
C CYS A 1012 3.96 10.97 -3.81
N GLY A 1013 4.87 11.72 -4.45
CA GLY A 1013 6.06 11.14 -5.10
C GLY A 1013 6.36 11.74 -6.46
N VAL A 1014 6.79 10.92 -7.41
CA VAL A 1014 7.32 11.39 -8.71
C VAL A 1014 6.22 11.59 -9.76
N ASP A 1015 6.40 12.60 -10.63
CA ASP A 1015 5.58 12.76 -11.84
C ASP A 1015 5.84 11.60 -12.83
N VAL A 1016 4.98 11.48 -13.85
CA VAL A 1016 5.16 10.51 -14.94
C VAL A 1016 6.54 10.71 -15.54
N TRP A 1017 7.33 9.63 -15.58
CA TRP A 1017 8.68 9.71 -16.11
C TRP A 1017 8.66 10.12 -17.59
N PRO A 1018 9.55 11.04 -18.07
CA PRO A 1018 9.38 11.69 -19.37
C PRO A 1018 9.24 10.77 -20.59
N THR A 1019 9.80 9.55 -20.55
CA THR A 1019 9.66 8.57 -21.64
C THR A 1019 8.26 7.95 -21.74
N HIS A 1020 7.46 8.07 -20.69
CA HIS A 1020 6.09 7.56 -20.58
C HIS A 1020 5.04 8.69 -20.61
N ALA A 1021 5.49 9.96 -20.60
CA ALA A 1021 4.64 11.13 -20.67
C ALA A 1021 4.16 11.40 -22.11
N LEU A 1022 2.85 11.49 -22.32
CA LEU A 1022 2.26 11.63 -23.65
C LEU A 1022 2.19 13.09 -24.10
N ARG A 1023 3.07 13.49 -25.01
CA ARG A 1023 3.02 14.81 -25.68
C ARG A 1023 2.17 14.75 -26.97
N PRO A 1024 1.65 15.90 -27.46
CA PRO A 1024 0.84 15.95 -28.68
C PRO A 1024 1.62 15.42 -29.89
N GLU A 1025 1.12 14.36 -30.51
CA GLU A 1025 1.71 13.75 -31.69
C GLU A 1025 0.66 13.29 -32.70
N ALA A 1026 1.04 13.21 -33.97
CA ALA A 1026 0.17 12.66 -35.01
C ALA A 1026 0.12 11.13 -34.92
N ARG A 1027 -1.08 10.56 -34.96
CA ARG A 1027 -1.31 9.11 -34.84
C ARG A 1027 -2.20 8.59 -35.96
N THR A 1028 -2.10 7.29 -36.21
CA THR A 1028 -2.99 6.61 -37.15
C THR A 1028 -3.53 5.34 -36.51
N LEU A 1029 -4.85 5.20 -36.53
CA LEU A 1029 -5.54 3.96 -36.18
C LEU A 1029 -6.02 3.27 -37.44
N ARG A 1030 -5.81 1.95 -37.52
CA ARG A 1030 -6.25 1.12 -38.64
C ARG A 1030 -6.98 -0.09 -38.08
N LEU A 1031 -8.29 -0.12 -38.25
CA LEU A 1031 -9.17 -1.15 -37.66
C LEU A 1031 -9.93 -1.86 -38.77
N ARG A 1032 -9.98 -3.19 -38.72
CA ARG A 1032 -10.83 -4.00 -39.58
C ARG A 1032 -11.99 -4.53 -38.74
N PHE A 1033 -13.21 -4.24 -39.18
CA PHE A 1033 -14.44 -4.78 -38.63
C PHE A 1033 -14.93 -5.88 -39.55
N ALA A 1034 -15.26 -7.04 -38.99
CA ALA A 1034 -15.84 -8.15 -39.74
C ALA A 1034 -17.26 -8.43 -39.25
N ARG A 1035 -18.08 -8.99 -40.15
CA ARG A 1035 -19.35 -9.59 -39.76
C ARG A 1035 -19.04 -10.92 -39.05
N SER A 1036 -19.59 -11.12 -37.86
CA SER A 1036 -19.71 -12.45 -37.23
C SER A 1036 -20.69 -13.32 -38.01
#